data_AF-A0A2M7NCA4-F1
#
_entry.id   AF-A0A2M7NCA4-F1
#
_cell.length_a   1.000
_cell.length_b   1.000
_cell.length_c   1.000
_cell.angle_alpha   90.00
_cell.angle_beta   90.00
_cell.angle_gamma   90.00
#
_symmetry.space_group_name_H-M   'P 1'
#
loop_
_entity.id
_entity.type
_entity.pdbx_description
1 polymer ?
#
loop_
_entity_poly.entity_id
_entity_poly.type
_entity_poly.pdbx_seq_one_letter_code
_entity_poly.pdbx_strand_id
1 'polypeptide(L)'
;MILQGSFETSWIQKISKAVGKRGDPKLVEKIIYAFALLEQLKLSGLDMVFKGGTSVFLMSDPPNRFSIDVDIIVSEVPEKLPAIFDNVMKSGLFIRWQEDNDRKMAANAPVSHYKFFYKSIAGSHFGDEPILLDVLFTSTHVYKKTNSIPLKHSWLLTSEPYEMITVPSFESLTGDKLTAFAPNTTGILYTKNRPVEIIKQLFDIAFLFDRASDFSEIRESFLNVVAEEIKYRNLAISHLEVLQDAFYSAFLITQRDLTSTNFNFLQKGITNIINFIIATFRVEEAIVCSSKVAYLSQIIRQNITTDVARFKSPEELTAITIEQKEFSKLNRLKKTLPEAFFYWYHAINLFVQNSPNNNTGLMKEDTEITKHIDDFLSQADNIHFKFWAIVGNDTGHTKKIITYLQKKGWTSVDVGKDIINLPGVDLKNNEPIIDIGEKIKEWMSALPDKLILTNASILYEKKFNKITPIGAFKYNVSRTKHCVLLLENETLVSNRLYYGKVGSDSYADREINDIVLSKVEEVAEVYTPLSKETKKEVVGKISDDGIGKLFNYTPIKDVIDINLDLRDDISKQNLISTFIVSESLEKQIVEFYENLENPSHKAAKIIGNYGSGKSHLIAFLITSITNPELRQYIKNKKVKEAAEKCVRNFFVVQFELNQGDADLATWFYSQLQKQLKSKYDIFIPLFDEKKHFDQQKEFIIDIVNKVKEKDKTAGLLVVMDEVSDFLYQKPIYLIKRDLQFLRVVAQVCQSADIKLVTSMQEDIYTGARFKEIAAEESRISERFQSIYIHKEDVKNIIAQRIVPKNSNQKIEIEAKLKPFAAKIEDVANNMEDFVNLYPFTPELIDLFQQLPFFEKRGVIQFAQKELKYVLNEKFPYFFTFDCIYDLIEANPKPLKIHYI
;
A
#
# COMPACT_ATOMS: atom_id res chain seq x y z
N MET A 1 22.69 37.99 -24.46
CA MET A 1 21.23 37.89 -24.55
C MET A 1 20.85 36.66 -25.36
N ILE A 2 19.81 35.93 -24.94
CA ILE A 2 19.19 34.86 -25.74
C ILE A 2 18.44 35.51 -26.92
N LEU A 3 18.76 35.07 -28.12
CA LEU A 3 18.19 35.60 -29.36
C LEU A 3 16.82 34.96 -29.67
N GLN A 4 15.94 35.74 -30.31
CA GLN A 4 14.59 35.31 -30.69
C GLN A 4 14.57 34.00 -31.49
N GLY A 5 15.58 33.78 -32.35
CA GLY A 5 15.71 32.55 -33.13
C GLY A 5 15.81 31.27 -32.28
N SER A 6 16.19 31.36 -31.00
CA SER A 6 16.20 30.21 -30.08
C SER A 6 14.79 29.63 -29.88
N PHE A 7 13.77 30.48 -29.95
CA PHE A 7 12.37 30.12 -29.73
C PHE A 7 11.64 29.77 -31.03
N GLU A 8 12.34 29.52 -32.13
CA GLU A 8 11.73 29.11 -33.40
C GLU A 8 11.74 27.59 -33.55
N THR A 9 10.68 27.05 -34.18
CA THR A 9 10.56 25.61 -34.46
C THR A 9 11.78 25.08 -35.24
N SER A 10 12.36 25.89 -36.12
CA SER A 10 13.53 25.54 -36.93
C SER A 10 14.76 25.23 -36.05
N TRP A 11 15.01 26.04 -35.02
CA TRP A 11 16.11 25.87 -34.10
C TRP A 11 15.89 24.68 -33.16
N ILE A 12 14.70 24.59 -32.57
CA ILE A 12 14.32 23.48 -31.68
C ILE A 12 14.49 22.14 -32.41
N GLN A 13 14.03 22.05 -33.66
CA GLN A 13 14.19 20.85 -34.49
C GLN A 13 15.65 20.57 -34.83
N LYS A 14 16.47 21.60 -35.06
CA LYS A 14 17.91 21.44 -35.31
C LYS A 14 18.61 20.80 -34.12
N ILE A 15 18.37 21.31 -32.91
CA ILE A 15 18.95 20.76 -31.67
C ILE A 15 18.41 19.36 -31.39
N SER A 16 17.10 19.16 -31.48
CA SER A 16 16.46 17.84 -31.35
C SER A 16 17.10 16.79 -32.27
N LYS A 17 17.30 17.13 -33.56
CA LYS A 17 17.98 16.24 -34.53
C LYS A 17 19.45 15.98 -34.18
N ALA A 18 20.17 17.00 -33.68
CA ALA A 18 21.56 16.85 -33.27
C ALA A 18 21.73 15.91 -32.07
N VAL A 19 20.75 15.89 -31.15
CA VAL A 19 20.71 14.97 -30.01
C VAL A 19 20.29 13.54 -30.41
N GLY A 20 19.60 13.39 -31.55
CA GLY A 20 19.22 12.10 -32.12
C GLY A 20 17.96 11.50 -31.49
N LYS A 21 17.87 10.17 -31.35
CA LYS A 21 16.66 9.44 -30.91
C LYS A 21 16.09 9.91 -29.56
N ARG A 22 16.88 10.60 -28.74
CA ARG A 22 16.49 11.08 -27.40
C ARG A 22 16.18 12.58 -27.36
N GLY A 23 16.38 13.30 -28.46
CA GLY A 23 16.13 14.73 -28.53
C GLY A 23 14.65 15.02 -28.76
N ASP A 24 13.80 14.89 -27.74
CA ASP A 24 12.40 15.31 -27.83
C ASP A 24 12.31 16.84 -28.06
N PRO A 25 11.71 17.32 -29.17
CA PRO A 25 11.52 18.75 -29.41
C PRO A 25 10.84 19.49 -28.26
N LYS A 26 9.87 18.88 -27.56
CA LYS A 26 9.19 19.50 -26.42
C LYS A 26 10.14 19.70 -25.24
N LEU A 27 11.02 18.73 -25.01
CA LEU A 27 12.01 18.80 -23.92
C LEU A 27 13.07 19.86 -24.22
N VAL A 28 13.54 19.93 -25.47
CA VAL A 28 14.46 20.98 -25.93
C VAL A 28 13.84 22.36 -25.76
N GLU A 29 12.59 22.53 -26.19
CA GLU A 29 11.84 23.77 -26.00
C GLU A 29 11.76 24.19 -24.53
N LYS A 30 11.38 23.27 -23.63
CA LYS A 30 11.33 23.54 -22.18
C LYS A 30 12.68 23.99 -21.61
N ILE A 31 13.79 23.41 -22.06
CA ILE A 31 15.14 23.81 -21.61
C ILE A 31 15.46 25.24 -22.06
N ILE A 32 15.11 25.60 -23.30
CA ILE A 32 15.30 26.96 -23.82
C ILE A 32 14.49 27.96 -22.98
N TYR A 33 13.23 27.65 -22.67
CA TYR A 33 12.39 28.49 -21.82
C TYR A 33 12.83 28.54 -20.36
N ALA A 34 13.45 27.48 -19.82
CA ALA A 34 14.05 27.50 -18.48
C ALA A 34 15.22 28.50 -18.39
N PHE A 35 16.10 28.52 -19.40
CA PHE A 35 17.16 29.52 -19.48
C PHE A 35 16.64 30.93 -19.78
N ALA A 36 15.59 31.06 -20.58
CA ALA A 36 14.94 32.35 -20.80
C ALA A 36 14.33 32.90 -19.50
N LEU A 37 13.68 32.06 -18.69
CA LEU A 37 13.15 32.46 -17.39
C LEU A 37 14.28 32.99 -16.49
N LEU A 38 15.41 32.27 -16.46
CA LEU A 38 16.58 32.67 -15.70
C LEU A 38 17.16 34.01 -16.16
N GLU A 39 17.27 34.24 -17.48
CA GLU A 39 17.70 35.53 -18.04
C GLU A 39 16.75 36.66 -17.62
N GLN A 40 15.44 36.45 -17.76
CA GLN A 40 14.44 37.48 -17.46
C GLN A 40 14.35 37.79 -15.96
N LEU A 41 14.53 36.80 -15.08
CA LEU A 41 14.61 37.03 -13.64
C LEU A 41 15.79 37.94 -13.28
N LYS A 42 16.97 37.69 -13.88
CA LYS A 42 18.16 38.52 -13.66
C LYS A 42 17.98 39.94 -14.20
N LEU A 43 17.45 40.08 -15.42
CA LEU A 43 17.14 41.38 -16.04
C LEU A 43 16.07 42.17 -15.27
N SER A 44 15.18 41.48 -14.58
CA SER A 44 14.16 42.08 -13.70
C SER A 44 14.71 42.51 -12.33
N GLY A 45 16.02 42.36 -12.11
CA GLY A 45 16.73 42.85 -10.93
C GLY A 45 16.79 41.87 -9.76
N LEU A 46 16.49 40.58 -9.97
CA LEU A 46 16.61 39.57 -8.92
C LEU A 46 18.08 39.15 -8.75
N ASP A 47 18.62 39.27 -7.54
CA ASP A 47 19.90 38.65 -7.22
C ASP A 47 19.69 37.22 -6.75
N MET A 48 20.37 36.27 -7.38
CA MET A 48 20.09 34.86 -7.20
C MET A 48 21.30 33.99 -7.48
N VAL A 49 21.36 32.85 -6.78
CA VAL A 49 22.27 31.75 -7.07
C VAL A 49 21.49 30.64 -7.74
N PHE A 50 21.82 30.31 -8.99
CA PHE A 50 21.19 29.26 -9.76
C PHE A 50 21.82 27.89 -9.47
N LYS A 51 21.02 26.96 -8.93
CA LYS A 51 21.49 25.65 -8.46
C LYS A 51 20.76 24.49 -9.14
N GLY A 52 20.90 23.29 -8.58
CA GLY A 52 20.14 22.11 -8.98
C GLY A 52 20.72 21.36 -10.17
N GLY A 53 19.87 20.62 -10.90
CA GLY A 53 20.29 19.84 -12.07
C GLY A 53 20.54 20.71 -13.31
N THR A 54 19.80 21.81 -13.44
CA THR A 54 19.84 22.68 -14.63
C THR A 54 21.04 23.63 -14.58
N SER A 55 21.60 23.93 -13.40
CA SER A 55 22.90 24.62 -13.31
C SER A 55 24.06 23.73 -13.79
N VAL A 56 24.06 22.44 -13.46
CA VAL A 56 25.04 21.46 -13.99
C VAL A 56 24.95 21.38 -15.51
N PHE A 57 23.75 21.44 -16.07
CA PHE A 57 23.53 21.54 -17.52
C PHE A 57 24.23 22.77 -18.08
N LEU A 58 23.99 23.96 -17.54
CA LEU A 58 24.61 25.20 -18.02
C LEU A 58 26.15 25.18 -17.94
N MET A 59 26.69 24.56 -16.88
CA MET A 59 28.14 24.44 -16.66
C MET A 59 28.83 23.40 -17.56
N SER A 60 28.07 22.64 -18.37
CA SER A 60 28.59 21.51 -19.15
C SER A 60 28.13 21.56 -20.60
N ASP A 61 29.06 21.73 -21.54
CA ASP A 61 28.78 21.69 -22.99
C ASP A 61 29.71 20.67 -23.67
N PRO A 62 29.20 19.53 -24.19
CA PRO A 62 27.79 19.13 -24.24
C PRO A 62 27.19 18.79 -22.86
N PRO A 63 25.86 18.87 -22.70
CA PRO A 63 25.20 18.63 -21.43
C PRO A 63 25.22 17.16 -21.03
N ASN A 64 25.34 16.88 -19.74
CA ASN A 64 25.42 15.51 -19.21
C ASN A 64 24.05 14.80 -19.21
N ARG A 65 22.97 15.51 -18.91
CA ARG A 65 21.58 15.01 -18.92
C ARG A 65 20.57 16.13 -19.14
N PHE A 66 19.32 15.81 -19.48
CA PHE A 66 18.24 16.79 -19.54
C PHE A 66 17.79 17.22 -18.13
N SER A 67 17.50 18.51 -17.97
CA SER A 67 16.93 19.11 -16.75
C SER A 67 16.14 20.35 -17.14
N ILE A 68 14.95 20.54 -16.57
CA ILE A 68 14.00 21.61 -16.96
C ILE A 68 13.56 22.51 -15.81
N ASP A 69 13.83 22.10 -14.56
CA ASP A 69 13.43 22.84 -13.37
C ASP A 69 14.43 23.97 -13.11
N VAL A 70 13.92 25.14 -12.70
CA VAL A 70 14.75 26.29 -12.31
C VAL A 70 14.81 26.33 -10.79
N ASP A 71 15.94 25.94 -10.22
CA ASP A 71 16.17 25.98 -8.77
C ASP A 71 17.05 27.18 -8.43
N ILE A 72 16.56 28.13 -7.63
CA ILE A 72 17.31 29.32 -7.24
C ILE A 72 17.35 29.50 -5.73
N ILE A 73 18.42 30.13 -5.26
CA ILE A 73 18.54 30.65 -3.90
C ILE A 73 18.49 32.18 -3.98
N VAL A 74 17.65 32.79 -3.15
CA VAL A 74 17.48 34.24 -3.06
C VAL A 74 17.60 34.71 -1.61
N SER A 75 18.05 35.95 -1.44
CA SER A 75 18.16 36.61 -0.12
C SER A 75 16.99 37.56 0.16
N GLU A 76 16.25 37.90 -0.90
CA GLU A 76 15.10 38.77 -0.92
C GLU A 76 13.91 38.15 -0.18
N VAL A 77 13.08 39.00 0.42
CA VAL A 77 11.86 38.55 1.10
C VAL A 77 10.77 38.13 0.08
N PRO A 78 9.98 37.07 0.35
CA PRO A 78 8.99 36.53 -0.58
C PRO A 78 8.04 37.57 -1.16
N GLU A 79 7.65 38.59 -0.39
CA GLU A 79 6.70 39.64 -0.77
C GLU A 79 7.19 40.52 -1.93
N LYS A 80 8.50 40.52 -2.23
CA LYS A 80 9.07 41.30 -3.34
C LYS A 80 9.05 40.55 -4.67
N LEU A 81 8.92 39.22 -4.65
CA LEU A 81 8.98 38.40 -5.86
C LEU A 81 7.83 38.64 -6.85
N PRO A 82 6.56 38.83 -6.44
CA PRO A 82 5.47 39.09 -7.38
C PRO A 82 5.74 40.27 -8.32
N ALA A 83 6.29 41.38 -7.81
CA ALA A 83 6.63 42.56 -8.63
C ALA A 83 7.76 42.26 -9.65
N ILE A 84 8.71 41.40 -9.28
CA ILE A 84 9.77 40.93 -10.20
C ILE A 84 9.16 40.02 -11.26
N PHE A 85 8.26 39.12 -10.88
CA PHE A 85 7.59 38.20 -11.80
C PHE A 85 6.69 38.95 -12.80
N ASP A 86 6.03 40.01 -12.36
CA ASP A 86 5.26 40.89 -13.24
C ASP A 86 6.15 41.65 -14.23
N ASN A 87 7.40 41.96 -13.85
CA ASN A 87 8.39 42.50 -14.80
C ASN A 87 8.84 41.42 -15.81
N VAL A 88 9.01 40.17 -15.39
CA VAL A 88 9.30 39.05 -16.31
C VAL A 88 8.19 38.90 -17.36
N MET A 89 6.92 39.12 -17.00
CA MET A 89 5.80 39.06 -17.96
C MET A 89 5.93 40.10 -19.09
N LYS A 90 6.57 41.26 -18.83
CA LYS A 90 6.75 42.32 -19.84
C LYS A 90 7.69 41.90 -20.99
N SER A 91 8.46 40.84 -20.82
CA SER A 91 9.29 40.26 -21.90
C SER A 91 8.47 39.71 -23.06
N GLY A 92 7.19 39.36 -22.84
CA GLY A 92 6.33 38.71 -23.83
C GLY A 92 6.65 37.23 -24.08
N LEU A 93 7.66 36.66 -23.40
CA LEU A 93 8.02 35.24 -23.51
C LEU A 93 7.10 34.34 -22.67
N PHE A 94 6.56 34.86 -21.57
CA PHE A 94 5.67 34.16 -20.66
C PHE A 94 4.29 34.81 -20.64
N ILE A 95 3.25 34.00 -20.50
CA ILE A 95 1.84 34.41 -20.57
C ILE A 95 1.32 34.79 -19.17
N ARG A 96 1.71 33.99 -18.17
CA ARG A 96 1.29 34.15 -16.77
C ARG A 96 2.23 33.40 -15.85
N TRP A 97 2.26 33.81 -14.59
CA TRP A 97 2.85 33.05 -13.50
C TRP A 97 1.79 32.73 -12.44
N GLN A 98 2.01 31.69 -11.64
CA GLN A 98 1.16 31.37 -10.48
C GLN A 98 1.99 30.70 -9.39
N GLU A 99 1.51 30.76 -8.15
CA GLU A 99 2.02 29.94 -7.03
C GLU A 99 1.60 28.46 -7.19
N ASP A 100 2.46 27.54 -6.73
CA ASP A 100 2.22 26.10 -6.70
C ASP A 100 2.01 25.61 -5.25
N ASN A 101 0.88 26.03 -4.65
CA ASN A 101 0.57 25.86 -3.23
C ASN A 101 0.21 24.40 -2.81
N ASP A 102 0.09 23.47 -3.76
CA ASP A 102 -0.27 22.07 -3.52
C ASP A 102 0.93 21.18 -3.10
N ARG A 103 2.16 21.70 -3.14
CA ARG A 103 3.37 20.96 -2.72
C ARG A 103 3.55 21.06 -1.20
N LYS A 104 3.11 20.03 -0.47
CA LYS A 104 3.33 19.87 0.98
C LYS A 104 4.80 20.13 1.36
N MET A 105 5.02 21.10 2.26
CA MET A 105 6.33 21.49 2.75
C MET A 105 6.84 20.53 3.84
N ALA A 106 8.16 20.43 3.99
CA ALA A 106 8.71 20.10 5.31
C ALA A 106 8.33 21.26 6.24
N ALA A 107 7.84 20.97 7.46
CA ALA A 107 7.11 21.93 8.29
C ALA A 107 7.80 23.28 8.56
N ASN A 108 9.10 23.41 8.27
CA ASN A 108 9.94 24.58 8.55
C ASN A 108 10.92 24.98 7.41
N ALA A 109 10.81 24.45 6.18
CA ALA A 109 11.74 24.81 5.09
C ALA A 109 11.34 26.13 4.41
N PRO A 110 12.24 27.11 4.22
CA PRO A 110 11.93 28.41 3.62
C PRO A 110 11.93 28.30 2.08
N VAL A 111 11.01 27.51 1.52
CA VAL A 111 10.93 27.25 0.07
C VAL A 111 9.56 27.64 -0.47
N SER A 112 9.53 28.31 -1.63
CA SER A 112 8.32 28.55 -2.40
C SER A 112 8.43 27.98 -3.80
N HIS A 113 7.29 27.58 -4.36
CA HIS A 113 7.19 26.95 -5.67
C HIS A 113 6.29 27.79 -6.58
N TYR A 114 6.75 28.06 -7.80
CA TYR A 114 6.04 28.85 -8.79
C TYR A 114 6.03 28.16 -10.15
N LYS A 115 5.09 28.54 -11.01
CA LYS A 115 4.97 28.08 -12.39
C LYS A 115 4.91 29.26 -13.33
N PHE A 116 5.73 29.25 -14.38
CA PHE A 116 5.72 30.24 -15.47
C PHE A 116 5.24 29.58 -16.75
N PHE A 117 4.13 30.05 -17.31
CA PHE A 117 3.52 29.44 -18.49
C PHE A 117 3.94 30.15 -19.77
N TYR A 118 4.24 29.39 -20.81
CA TYR A 118 4.53 29.88 -22.16
C TYR A 118 3.70 29.12 -23.20
N LYS A 119 3.57 29.69 -24.41
CA LYS A 119 2.88 29.02 -25.52
C LYS A 119 3.85 28.08 -26.22
N SER A 120 3.63 26.78 -26.09
CA SER A 120 4.46 25.80 -26.79
C SER A 120 4.20 25.83 -28.30
N ILE A 121 5.30 25.78 -29.05
CA ILE A 121 5.34 25.68 -30.51
C ILE A 121 5.86 24.32 -30.98
N ALA A 122 6.16 23.40 -30.05
CA ALA A 122 6.65 22.06 -30.34
C ALA A 122 5.56 20.98 -30.07
N GLY A 123 5.21 20.17 -31.09
CA GLY A 123 4.36 18.98 -30.95
C GLY A 123 2.96 19.08 -31.60
N SER A 124 2.09 18.09 -31.33
CA SER A 124 0.74 17.96 -31.92
C SER A 124 -0.40 18.58 -31.09
N HIS A 125 -0.12 18.95 -29.84
CA HIS A 125 -1.03 19.67 -28.96
C HIS A 125 -0.42 21.03 -28.64
N PHE A 126 -1.07 22.10 -29.11
CA PHE A 126 -0.71 23.49 -28.80
C PHE A 126 -1.46 23.90 -27.53
N GLY A 127 -0.72 24.15 -26.44
CA GLY A 127 -1.28 24.55 -25.15
C GLY A 127 -0.24 25.29 -24.30
N ASP A 128 -0.70 25.87 -23.18
CA ASP A 128 0.16 26.55 -22.22
C ASP A 128 0.99 25.51 -21.45
N GLU A 129 2.31 25.57 -21.57
CA GLU A 129 3.24 24.67 -20.89
C GLU A 129 3.96 25.41 -19.76
N PRO A 130 4.13 24.80 -18.57
CA PRO A 130 4.82 25.43 -17.45
C PRO A 130 6.34 25.15 -17.43
N ILE A 131 7.10 26.15 -17.00
CA ILE A 131 8.42 26.01 -16.38
C ILE A 131 8.25 26.10 -14.87
N LEU A 132 8.85 25.17 -14.14
CA LEU A 132 8.81 25.12 -12.68
C LEU A 132 9.96 25.94 -12.11
N LEU A 133 9.64 26.80 -11.13
CA LEU A 133 10.60 27.63 -10.41
C LEU A 133 10.51 27.30 -8.92
N ASP A 134 11.59 26.74 -8.38
CA ASP A 134 11.73 26.43 -6.96
C ASP A 134 12.68 27.46 -6.33
N VAL A 135 12.20 28.20 -5.33
CA VAL A 135 12.90 29.32 -4.71
C VAL A 135 13.19 28.97 -3.25
N LEU A 136 14.47 28.87 -2.88
CA LEU A 136 14.93 28.74 -1.51
C LEU A 136 15.32 30.11 -0.95
N PHE A 137 14.67 30.54 0.13
CA PHE A 137 14.96 31.80 0.81
C PHE A 137 15.98 31.55 1.93
N THR A 138 17.14 32.21 1.84
CA THR A 138 18.13 32.15 2.92
C THR A 138 18.90 33.45 3.01
N SER A 139 19.09 33.92 4.26
CA SER A 139 19.92 35.08 4.57
C SER A 139 21.41 34.71 4.70
N THR A 140 21.74 33.42 4.78
CA THR A 140 23.11 32.90 4.87
C THR A 140 23.42 32.08 3.63
N HIS A 141 24.46 32.46 2.88
CA HIS A 141 24.88 31.70 1.70
C HIS A 141 25.35 30.29 2.09
N VAL A 142 24.60 29.28 1.65
CA VAL A 142 24.87 27.85 1.92
C VAL A 142 26.14 27.39 1.21
N TYR A 143 26.44 28.00 0.05
CA TYR A 143 27.67 27.74 -0.71
C TYR A 143 28.71 28.83 -0.43
N LYS A 144 29.89 28.39 -0.01
CA LYS A 144 31.03 29.30 0.23
C LYS A 144 31.67 29.78 -1.06
N LYS A 145 31.69 28.93 -2.08
CA LYS A 145 32.28 29.24 -3.39
C LYS A 145 31.24 29.21 -4.50
N THR A 146 31.03 30.36 -5.12
CA THR A 146 30.21 30.53 -6.33
C THR A 146 31.07 31.04 -7.48
N ASN A 147 30.59 30.79 -8.70
CA ASN A 147 31.19 31.26 -9.95
C ASN A 147 30.15 32.11 -10.68
N SER A 148 30.62 33.16 -11.37
CA SER A 148 29.79 33.90 -12.32
C SER A 148 30.12 33.42 -13.73
N ILE A 149 29.14 32.83 -14.43
CA ILE A 149 29.31 32.27 -15.77
C ILE A 149 28.36 32.95 -16.76
N PRO A 150 28.75 33.10 -18.03
CA PRO A 150 27.85 33.64 -19.05
C PRO A 150 26.69 32.67 -19.30
N LEU A 151 25.46 33.20 -19.45
CA LEU A 151 24.30 32.44 -19.90
C LEU A 151 24.43 32.11 -21.39
N LYS A 152 25.24 31.10 -21.69
CA LYS A 152 25.60 30.66 -23.03
C LYS A 152 25.70 29.14 -23.04
N HIS A 153 25.07 28.51 -24.03
CA HIS A 153 25.11 27.07 -24.22
C HIS A 153 24.89 26.74 -25.70
N SER A 154 25.45 25.63 -26.21
CA SER A 154 25.28 25.18 -27.61
C SER A 154 23.83 24.96 -28.06
N TRP A 155 22.87 24.95 -27.13
CA TRP A 155 21.43 24.78 -27.40
C TRP A 155 20.67 26.11 -27.46
N LEU A 156 21.34 27.22 -27.16
CA LEU A 156 20.80 28.57 -27.22
C LEU A 156 21.48 29.33 -28.36
N LEU A 157 20.71 30.11 -29.11
CA LEU A 157 21.28 31.19 -29.93
C LEU A 157 21.48 32.39 -29.02
N THR A 158 22.72 32.81 -28.81
CA THR A 158 23.08 33.91 -27.91
C THR A 158 23.97 34.92 -28.60
N SER A 159 23.81 36.20 -28.29
CA SER A 159 24.72 37.28 -28.69
C SER A 159 25.27 38.04 -27.48
N GLU A 160 26.42 38.69 -27.66
CA GLU A 160 26.97 39.61 -26.66
C GLU A 160 26.13 40.90 -26.54
N PRO A 161 26.10 41.54 -25.35
CA PRO A 161 26.66 41.04 -24.09
C PRO A 161 25.86 39.85 -23.53
N TYR A 162 26.56 38.88 -22.94
CA TYR A 162 25.92 37.75 -22.25
C TYR A 162 25.48 38.17 -20.85
N GLU A 163 24.32 37.72 -20.41
CA GLU A 163 23.91 37.88 -19.02
C GLU A 163 24.77 36.96 -18.14
N MET A 164 25.19 37.45 -16.98
CA MET A 164 26.09 36.71 -16.09
C MET A 164 25.30 36.10 -14.94
N ILE A 165 25.33 34.77 -14.84
CA ILE A 165 24.59 34.02 -13.83
C ILE A 165 25.54 33.50 -12.76
N THR A 166 25.17 33.73 -11.50
CA THR A 166 25.87 33.14 -10.35
C THR A 166 25.42 31.71 -10.16
N VAL A 167 26.36 30.76 -10.20
CA VAL A 167 26.14 29.33 -9.93
C VAL A 167 27.11 28.86 -8.84
N PRO A 168 26.79 27.81 -8.07
CA PRO A 168 27.78 27.24 -7.14
C PRO A 168 28.94 26.59 -7.91
N SER A 169 30.09 26.43 -7.25
CA SER A 169 31.20 25.67 -7.83
C SER A 169 30.84 24.20 -8.06
N PHE A 170 31.61 23.50 -8.92
CA PHE A 170 31.40 22.05 -9.12
C PHE A 170 31.53 21.29 -7.80
N GLU A 171 32.49 21.69 -6.97
CA GLU A 171 32.73 21.12 -5.64
C GLU A 171 31.55 21.35 -4.70
N SER A 172 31.02 22.57 -4.63
CA SER A 172 29.84 22.88 -3.78
C SER A 172 28.60 22.09 -4.24
N LEU A 173 28.36 22.00 -5.56
CA LEU A 173 27.27 21.19 -6.12
C LEU A 173 27.43 19.70 -5.82
N THR A 174 28.67 19.19 -5.78
CA THR A 174 28.95 17.79 -5.44
C THR A 174 28.50 17.49 -4.01
N GLY A 175 28.85 18.36 -3.07
CA GLY A 175 28.48 18.22 -1.65
C GLY A 175 26.97 18.30 -1.44
N ASP A 176 26.31 19.28 -2.06
CA ASP A 176 24.85 19.42 -2.03
C ASP A 176 24.14 18.17 -2.54
N LYS A 177 24.46 17.73 -3.78
CA LYS A 177 23.80 16.57 -4.38
C LYS A 177 24.01 15.28 -3.58
N LEU A 178 25.12 15.13 -2.89
CA LEU A 178 25.35 13.97 -2.02
C LEU A 178 24.32 13.90 -0.88
N THR A 179 23.89 15.04 -0.33
CA THR A 179 22.81 15.09 0.69
C THR A 179 21.47 14.58 0.14
N ALA A 180 21.25 14.73 -1.17
CA ALA A 180 20.06 14.27 -1.89
C ALA A 180 20.11 12.77 -2.26
N PHE A 181 21.31 12.15 -2.31
CA PHE A 181 21.53 10.72 -2.55
C PHE A 181 21.68 9.93 -1.24
N ALA A 182 20.67 10.05 -0.37
CA ALA A 182 20.60 9.35 0.91
C ALA A 182 19.13 8.94 1.21
N PRO A 183 18.62 7.88 0.55
CA PRO A 183 17.18 7.59 0.47
C PRO A 183 16.53 7.02 1.74
N ASN A 184 17.29 6.82 2.82
CA ASN A 184 16.78 6.47 4.14
C ASN A 184 16.87 7.64 5.15
N THR A 185 17.55 8.74 4.79
CA THR A 185 17.86 9.86 5.71
C THR A 185 17.42 11.22 5.15
N THR A 186 18.32 12.04 4.61
CA THR A 186 18.04 13.40 4.10
C THR A 186 17.77 13.44 2.60
N GLY A 187 17.99 12.35 1.89
CA GLY A 187 17.85 12.32 0.44
C GLY A 187 16.41 12.27 -0.07
N ILE A 188 16.28 11.88 -1.33
CA ILE A 188 14.99 11.51 -1.91
C ILE A 188 14.58 10.15 -1.33
N LEU A 189 13.70 10.19 -0.32
CA LEU A 189 13.30 9.00 0.43
C LEU A 189 12.63 7.93 -0.46
N TYR A 190 12.86 6.65 -0.17
CA TYR A 190 12.16 5.53 -0.83
C TYR A 190 10.64 5.70 -0.76
N THR A 191 10.13 6.21 0.35
CA THR A 191 8.70 6.49 0.59
C THR A 191 8.09 7.49 -0.41
N LYS A 192 8.91 8.36 -1.02
CA LYS A 192 8.45 9.30 -2.06
C LYS A 192 8.16 8.61 -3.40
N ASN A 193 8.57 7.35 -3.59
CA ASN A 193 8.37 6.56 -4.81
C ASN A 193 8.89 7.26 -6.09
N ARG A 194 10.05 7.92 -6.00
CA ARG A 194 10.71 8.63 -7.11
C ARG A 194 12.07 8.01 -7.46
N PRO A 195 12.11 6.76 -7.97
CA PRO A 195 13.37 6.03 -8.19
C PRO A 195 14.28 6.72 -9.22
N VAL A 196 13.71 7.33 -10.27
CA VAL A 196 14.50 8.04 -11.29
C VAL A 196 15.20 9.28 -10.70
N GLU A 197 14.56 9.98 -9.77
CA GLU A 197 15.16 11.18 -9.16
C GLU A 197 16.36 10.83 -8.27
N ILE A 198 16.34 9.69 -7.58
CA ILE A 198 17.51 9.19 -6.83
C ILE A 198 18.66 8.88 -7.80
N ILE A 199 18.37 8.18 -8.90
CA ILE A 199 19.41 7.81 -9.87
C ILE A 199 19.95 9.02 -10.64
N LYS A 200 19.16 10.09 -10.83
CA LYS A 200 19.67 11.37 -11.32
C LYS A 200 20.71 11.97 -10.38
N GLN A 201 20.54 11.86 -9.05
CA GLN A 201 21.57 12.32 -8.10
C GLN A 201 22.84 11.48 -8.23
N LEU A 202 22.73 10.15 -8.27
CA LEU A 202 23.86 9.25 -8.49
C LEU A 202 24.66 9.61 -9.75
N PHE A 203 23.94 9.85 -10.85
CA PHE A 203 24.51 10.20 -12.15
C PHE A 203 25.24 11.54 -12.11
N ASP A 204 24.61 12.56 -11.51
CA ASP A 204 25.19 13.90 -11.40
C ASP A 204 26.42 13.90 -10.47
N ILE A 205 26.36 13.23 -9.30
CA ILE A 205 27.49 13.17 -8.36
C ILE A 205 28.71 12.53 -9.01
N ALA A 206 28.53 11.42 -9.75
CA ALA A 206 29.63 10.77 -10.45
C ALA A 206 30.28 11.68 -11.51
N PHE A 207 29.46 12.40 -12.28
CA PHE A 207 29.94 13.36 -13.28
C PHE A 207 30.73 14.53 -12.67
N LEU A 208 30.24 15.05 -11.55
CA LEU A 208 30.88 16.14 -10.81
C LEU A 208 32.16 15.66 -10.11
N PHE A 209 32.13 14.47 -9.51
CA PHE A 209 33.29 13.85 -8.86
C PHE A 209 34.48 13.76 -9.82
N ASP A 210 34.27 13.44 -11.09
CA ASP A 210 35.35 13.36 -12.09
C ASP A 210 36.00 14.71 -12.42
N ARG A 211 35.32 15.82 -12.12
CA ARG A 211 35.79 17.20 -12.38
C ARG A 211 36.21 17.95 -11.12
N ALA A 212 35.85 17.42 -9.95
CA ALA A 212 36.16 18.03 -8.67
C ALA A 212 37.65 17.92 -8.34
N SER A 213 38.21 19.02 -7.85
CA SER A 213 39.62 19.11 -7.45
C SER A 213 39.79 19.45 -5.97
N ASP A 214 38.89 20.26 -5.42
CA ASP A 214 38.94 20.73 -4.03
C ASP A 214 37.94 19.96 -3.15
N PHE A 215 38.42 18.88 -2.53
CA PHE A 215 37.60 18.05 -1.64
C PHE A 215 37.31 18.70 -0.29
N SER A 216 38.04 19.76 0.08
CA SER A 216 37.71 20.55 1.26
C SER A 216 36.41 21.32 1.04
N GLU A 217 36.25 21.95 -0.12
CA GLU A 217 35.01 22.66 -0.49
C GLU A 217 33.81 21.69 -0.61
N ILE A 218 34.01 20.50 -1.19
CA ILE A 218 32.94 19.49 -1.26
C ILE A 218 32.43 19.13 0.15
N ARG A 219 33.36 18.87 1.07
CA ARG A 219 33.04 18.51 2.45
C ARG A 219 32.35 19.65 3.18
N GLU A 220 32.86 20.88 3.08
CA GLU A 220 32.27 22.04 3.72
C GLU A 220 30.84 22.28 3.21
N SER A 221 30.64 22.23 1.89
CA SER A 221 29.31 22.34 1.29
C SER A 221 28.37 21.21 1.74
N PHE A 222 28.84 19.96 1.80
CA PHE A 222 28.03 18.85 2.29
C PHE A 222 27.57 19.09 3.74
N LEU A 223 28.50 19.50 4.63
CA LEU A 223 28.19 19.73 6.04
C LEU A 223 27.20 20.88 6.26
N ASN A 224 27.32 21.95 5.48
CA ASN A 224 26.39 23.08 5.56
C ASN A 224 24.98 22.67 5.10
N VAL A 225 24.87 22.06 3.92
CA VAL A 225 23.57 21.66 3.34
C VAL A 225 22.90 20.60 4.20
N VAL A 226 23.63 19.58 4.66
CA VAL A 226 23.04 18.49 5.46
C VAL A 226 22.56 18.98 6.82
N ALA A 227 23.25 19.96 7.43
CA ALA A 227 22.82 20.55 8.69
C ALA A 227 21.49 21.31 8.53
N GLU A 228 21.32 22.05 7.44
CA GLU A 228 20.05 22.70 7.11
C GLU A 228 18.95 21.68 6.84
N GLU A 229 19.20 20.65 6.05
CA GLU A 229 18.23 19.58 5.74
C GLU A 229 17.76 18.83 7.00
N ILE A 230 18.69 18.47 7.90
CA ILE A 230 18.37 17.83 9.18
C ILE A 230 17.50 18.75 10.03
N LYS A 231 17.85 20.04 10.10
CA LYS A 231 17.10 21.05 10.86
C LYS A 231 15.70 21.26 10.30
N TYR A 232 15.55 21.44 8.99
CA TYR A 232 14.26 21.68 8.34
C TYR A 232 13.30 20.50 8.47
N ARG A 233 13.83 19.27 8.55
CA ARG A 233 13.06 18.03 8.67
C ARG A 233 12.91 17.53 10.10
N ASN A 234 13.52 18.22 11.07
CA ASN A 234 13.52 17.85 12.49
C ASN A 234 13.97 16.39 12.72
N LEU A 235 15.05 15.97 12.07
CA LEU A 235 15.57 14.60 12.15
C LEU A 235 16.56 14.47 13.32
N ALA A 236 16.43 13.40 14.10
CA ALA A 236 17.37 13.06 15.18
C ALA A 236 18.55 12.22 14.66
N ILE A 237 19.25 12.71 13.64
CA ILE A 237 20.38 12.01 12.98
C ILE A 237 21.58 12.96 12.80
N SER A 238 22.75 12.37 12.57
CA SER A 238 24.00 13.06 12.28
C SER A 238 24.35 13.04 10.80
N HIS A 239 25.22 13.95 10.36
CA HIS A 239 25.78 13.96 9.00
C HIS A 239 26.53 12.65 8.67
N LEU A 240 27.04 11.94 9.68
CA LEU A 240 27.73 10.66 9.50
C LEU A 240 26.76 9.54 9.08
N GLU A 241 25.53 9.56 9.58
CA GLU A 241 24.47 8.61 9.19
C GLU A 241 24.02 8.86 7.74
N VAL A 242 23.97 10.12 7.31
CA VAL A 242 23.67 10.47 5.91
C VAL A 242 24.76 9.95 4.96
N LEU A 243 26.04 10.12 5.30
CA LEU A 243 27.16 9.56 4.52
C LEU A 243 27.12 8.02 4.49
N GLN A 244 26.70 7.40 5.59
CA GLN A 244 26.56 5.95 5.68
C GLN A 244 25.43 5.42 4.81
N ASP A 245 24.30 6.13 4.78
CA ASP A 245 23.15 5.83 3.91
C ASP A 245 23.52 5.94 2.43
N ALA A 246 24.23 7.02 2.04
CA ALA A 246 24.75 7.17 0.67
C ALA A 246 25.70 6.01 0.27
N PHE A 247 26.60 5.62 1.19
CA PHE A 247 27.50 4.49 0.99
C PHE A 247 26.76 3.17 0.78
N TYR A 248 25.81 2.83 1.66
CA TYR A 248 25.06 1.57 1.54
C TYR A 248 24.10 1.56 0.36
N SER A 249 23.51 2.70 0.00
CA SER A 249 22.68 2.82 -1.19
C SER A 249 23.48 2.57 -2.47
N ALA A 250 24.71 3.09 -2.55
CA ALA A 250 25.65 2.75 -3.62
C ALA A 250 26.08 1.26 -3.61
N PHE A 251 26.30 0.69 -2.42
CA PHE A 251 26.65 -0.72 -2.28
C PHE A 251 25.51 -1.62 -2.76
N LEU A 252 24.28 -1.27 -2.44
CA LEU A 252 23.08 -2.01 -2.84
C LEU A 252 22.95 -2.12 -4.36
N ILE A 253 23.17 -1.03 -5.10
CA ILE A 253 23.20 -1.03 -6.58
C ILE A 253 24.27 -2.00 -7.09
N THR A 254 25.42 -2.06 -6.42
CA THR A 254 26.55 -2.91 -6.80
C THR A 254 26.30 -4.40 -6.54
N GLN A 255 25.57 -4.73 -5.47
CA GLN A 255 25.27 -6.12 -5.12
C GLN A 255 24.37 -6.82 -6.14
N ARG A 256 23.51 -6.06 -6.84
CA ARG A 256 22.56 -6.60 -7.83
C ARG A 256 21.64 -7.69 -7.27
N ASP A 257 21.27 -7.55 -6.00
CA ASP A 257 20.43 -8.54 -5.32
C ASP A 257 18.96 -8.34 -5.70
N LEU A 258 18.48 -9.14 -6.65
CA LEU A 258 17.08 -9.13 -7.12
C LEU A 258 16.07 -9.49 -6.01
N THR A 259 16.53 -10.04 -4.88
CA THR A 259 15.66 -10.29 -3.72
C THR A 259 15.44 -9.03 -2.87
N SER A 260 16.30 -8.01 -3.00
CA SER A 260 16.14 -6.74 -2.30
C SER A 260 15.11 -5.84 -2.98
N THR A 261 14.07 -5.46 -2.24
CA THR A 261 13.04 -4.50 -2.67
C THR A 261 13.65 -3.14 -3.02
N ASN A 262 14.58 -2.66 -2.21
CA ASN A 262 15.28 -1.39 -2.44
C ASN A 262 16.20 -1.47 -3.67
N PHE A 263 16.87 -2.61 -3.92
CA PHE A 263 17.62 -2.78 -5.18
C PHE A 263 16.68 -2.74 -6.38
N ASN A 264 15.57 -3.48 -6.35
CA ASN A 264 14.59 -3.50 -7.44
C ASN A 264 14.00 -2.09 -7.70
N PHE A 265 13.79 -1.31 -6.63
CA PHE A 265 13.38 0.08 -6.73
C PHE A 265 14.42 0.95 -7.44
N LEU A 266 15.69 0.86 -7.04
CA LEU A 266 16.79 1.59 -7.69
C LEU A 266 17.03 1.12 -9.13
N GLN A 267 16.89 -0.19 -9.40
CA GLN A 267 17.00 -0.78 -10.73
C GLN A 267 15.92 -0.27 -11.68
N LYS A 268 14.69 -0.06 -11.18
CA LYS A 268 13.64 0.63 -11.93
C LYS A 268 14.05 2.07 -12.28
N GLY A 269 14.70 2.77 -11.36
CA GLY A 269 15.29 4.09 -11.61
C GLY A 269 16.36 4.06 -12.71
N ILE A 270 17.29 3.11 -12.65
CA ILE A 270 18.36 2.91 -13.64
C ILE A 270 17.79 2.60 -15.02
N THR A 271 16.72 1.82 -15.09
CA THR A 271 16.08 1.49 -16.37
C THR A 271 15.35 2.70 -16.97
N ASN A 272 14.70 3.51 -16.12
CA ASN A 272 13.84 4.60 -16.57
C ASN A 272 14.56 5.94 -16.76
N ILE A 273 15.80 6.09 -16.26
CA ILE A 273 16.58 7.32 -16.44
C ILE A 273 16.95 7.58 -17.92
N ILE A 274 16.87 6.57 -18.79
CA ILE A 274 17.26 6.64 -20.20
C ILE A 274 16.58 7.79 -20.98
N ASN A 275 15.35 8.16 -20.59
CA ASN A 275 14.60 9.26 -21.21
C ASN A 275 15.11 10.65 -20.79
N PHE A 276 15.96 10.71 -19.78
CA PHE A 276 16.46 11.95 -19.18
C PHE A 276 17.95 12.17 -19.42
N ILE A 277 18.65 11.27 -20.12
CA ILE A 277 20.10 11.36 -20.36
C ILE A 277 20.44 11.17 -21.83
N ILE A 278 21.57 11.72 -22.26
CA ILE A 278 22.06 11.57 -23.64
C ILE A 278 22.85 10.26 -23.80
N ALA A 279 23.66 9.91 -22.80
CA ALA A 279 24.51 8.71 -22.81
C ALA A 279 23.74 7.41 -22.48
N THR A 280 24.22 6.26 -22.93
CA THR A 280 23.71 4.96 -22.46
C THR A 280 23.98 4.77 -20.98
N PHE A 281 22.98 4.27 -20.25
CA PHE A 281 23.13 4.02 -18.82
C PHE A 281 22.37 2.75 -18.45
N ARG A 282 23.13 1.71 -18.14
CA ARG A 282 22.66 0.40 -17.67
C ARG A 282 23.23 0.19 -16.27
N VAL A 283 22.99 -1.00 -15.72
CA VAL A 283 23.45 -1.34 -14.37
C VAL A 283 24.98 -1.28 -14.26
N GLU A 284 25.71 -1.61 -15.33
CA GLU A 284 27.17 -1.53 -15.35
C GLU A 284 27.68 -0.09 -15.17
N GLU A 285 27.11 0.88 -15.88
CA GLU A 285 27.46 2.29 -15.71
C GLU A 285 27.01 2.81 -14.32
N ALA A 286 25.85 2.37 -13.83
CA ALA A 286 25.37 2.72 -12.49
C ALA A 286 26.28 2.18 -11.37
N ILE A 287 26.94 1.04 -11.57
CA ILE A 287 27.92 0.47 -10.62
C ILE A 287 29.17 1.34 -10.54
N VAL A 288 29.67 1.85 -11.66
CA VAL A 288 30.81 2.79 -11.69
C VAL A 288 30.45 4.11 -10.99
N CYS A 289 29.26 4.65 -11.25
CA CYS A 289 28.79 5.83 -10.51
C CYS A 289 28.67 5.54 -9.00
N SER A 290 28.16 4.36 -8.64
CA SER A 290 27.98 3.95 -7.25
C SER A 290 29.30 3.84 -6.51
N SER A 291 30.34 3.26 -7.13
CA SER A 291 31.65 3.16 -6.51
C SER A 291 32.28 4.54 -6.25
N LYS A 292 32.06 5.52 -7.14
CA LYS A 292 32.53 6.91 -6.95
C LYS A 292 31.83 7.56 -5.76
N VAL A 293 30.51 7.41 -5.64
CA VAL A 293 29.74 7.92 -4.50
C VAL A 293 30.17 7.26 -3.19
N ALA A 294 30.36 5.94 -3.19
CA ALA A 294 30.83 5.21 -2.01
C ALA A 294 32.22 5.67 -1.57
N TYR A 295 33.14 5.92 -2.51
CA TYR A 295 34.44 6.47 -2.19
C TYR A 295 34.36 7.90 -1.67
N LEU A 296 33.59 8.76 -2.35
CA LEU A 296 33.36 10.14 -1.94
C LEU A 296 32.79 10.25 -0.52
N SER A 297 31.81 9.41 -0.16
CA SER A 297 31.22 9.45 1.18
C SER A 297 32.25 9.10 2.27
N GLN A 298 33.17 8.18 1.99
CA GLN A 298 34.25 7.83 2.92
C GLN A 298 35.34 8.91 2.98
N ILE A 299 35.69 9.57 1.86
CA ILE A 299 36.60 10.73 1.85
C ILE A 299 36.08 11.83 2.77
N ILE A 300 34.80 12.20 2.63
CA ILE A 300 34.17 13.25 3.42
C ILE A 300 34.10 12.83 4.91
N ARG A 301 33.71 11.58 5.18
CA ARG A 301 33.63 11.01 6.52
C ARG A 301 34.97 11.06 7.25
N GLN A 302 36.05 10.69 6.56
CA GLN A 302 37.41 10.67 7.12
C GLN A 302 38.11 12.04 7.05
N ASN A 303 37.43 13.09 6.56
CA ASN A 303 37.98 14.42 6.36
C ASN A 303 39.27 14.42 5.52
N ILE A 304 39.31 13.59 4.47
CA ILE A 304 40.43 13.54 3.53
C ILE A 304 40.24 14.68 2.52
N THR A 305 41.17 15.62 2.49
CA THR A 305 41.11 16.80 1.61
C THR A 305 42.22 16.83 0.56
N THR A 306 43.26 16.02 0.70
CA THR A 306 44.39 15.89 -0.22
C THR A 306 44.59 14.45 -0.68
N ASP A 307 45.37 14.26 -1.75
CA ASP A 307 45.81 12.94 -2.23
C ASP A 307 44.67 11.95 -2.54
N VAL A 308 43.53 12.47 -2.99
CA VAL A 308 42.39 11.65 -3.40
C VAL A 308 42.77 10.80 -4.61
N ALA A 309 42.67 9.49 -4.46
CA ALA A 309 43.06 8.52 -5.47
C ALA A 309 42.10 8.58 -6.67
N ARG A 310 42.66 8.54 -7.88
CA ARG A 310 41.90 8.54 -9.14
C ARG A 310 42.31 7.35 -9.98
N PHE A 311 41.32 6.67 -10.55
CA PHE A 311 41.56 5.55 -11.44
C PHE A 311 42.27 6.05 -12.70
N LYS A 312 43.40 5.43 -13.06
CA LYS A 312 44.14 5.78 -14.27
C LYS A 312 44.05 4.69 -15.31
N SER A 313 44.31 3.45 -14.91
CA SER A 313 44.32 2.33 -15.84
C SER A 313 44.22 0.97 -15.10
N PRO A 314 43.72 -0.09 -15.75
CA PRO A 314 43.51 -1.39 -15.10
C PRO A 314 44.79 -2.06 -14.55
N GLU A 315 45.98 -1.68 -15.02
CA GLU A 315 47.24 -2.31 -14.61
C GLU A 315 47.55 -2.10 -13.12
N GLU A 316 47.11 -0.97 -12.53
CA GLU A 316 47.31 -0.63 -11.11
C GLU A 316 46.55 -1.56 -10.16
N LEU A 317 45.57 -2.30 -10.68
CA LEU A 317 44.73 -3.19 -9.89
C LEU A 317 45.37 -4.55 -9.66
N THR A 318 46.39 -4.93 -10.43
CA THR A 318 46.97 -6.29 -10.42
C THR A 318 47.32 -6.76 -9.00
N ALA A 319 47.93 -5.91 -8.19
CA ALA A 319 48.38 -6.23 -6.83
C ALA A 319 47.33 -6.03 -5.72
N ILE A 320 46.18 -5.38 -5.97
CA ILE A 320 45.23 -5.01 -4.91
C ILE A 320 44.00 -5.94 -4.86
N THR A 321 43.56 -6.30 -3.65
CA THR A 321 42.42 -7.22 -3.40
C THR A 321 41.64 -6.77 -2.18
N ILE A 322 40.32 -6.92 -2.19
CA ILE A 322 39.45 -6.66 -1.03
C ILE A 322 39.37 -7.93 -0.18
N GLU A 323 39.97 -7.92 1.00
CA GLU A 323 40.07 -9.11 1.88
C GLU A 323 38.89 -9.24 2.85
N GLN A 324 38.15 -8.16 3.07
CA GLN A 324 37.03 -8.12 4.01
C GLN A 324 35.89 -9.02 3.52
N LYS A 325 35.48 -10.00 4.34
CA LYS A 325 34.51 -11.05 3.96
C LYS A 325 33.19 -10.48 3.43
N GLU A 326 32.65 -9.44 4.08
CA GLU A 326 31.39 -8.78 3.70
C GLU A 326 31.45 -8.17 2.28
N PHE A 327 32.61 -7.64 1.90
CA PHE A 327 32.83 -6.96 0.61
C PHE A 327 33.54 -7.82 -0.43
N SER A 328 33.89 -9.06 -0.08
CA SER A 328 34.68 -9.97 -0.93
C SER A 328 34.06 -10.22 -2.32
N LYS A 329 32.73 -10.13 -2.45
CA LYS A 329 32.01 -10.25 -3.74
C LYS A 329 32.40 -9.15 -4.74
N LEU A 330 32.85 -7.98 -4.27
CA LEU A 330 33.29 -6.86 -5.10
C LEU A 330 34.56 -7.18 -5.90
N ASN A 331 35.37 -8.16 -5.47
CA ASN A 331 36.55 -8.60 -6.24
C ASN A 331 36.20 -9.11 -7.65
N ARG A 332 34.94 -9.50 -7.90
CA ARG A 332 34.46 -9.87 -9.25
C ARG A 332 34.54 -8.69 -10.22
N LEU A 333 34.37 -7.46 -9.73
CA LEU A 333 34.43 -6.24 -10.54
C LEU A 333 35.84 -5.98 -11.08
N LYS A 334 36.89 -6.48 -10.43
CA LYS A 334 38.29 -6.28 -10.82
C LYS A 334 38.55 -6.61 -12.30
N LYS A 335 37.83 -7.60 -12.85
CA LYS A 335 37.94 -8.01 -14.27
C LYS A 335 36.90 -7.34 -15.16
N THR A 336 35.67 -7.14 -14.67
CA THR A 336 34.54 -6.71 -15.52
C THR A 336 34.35 -5.19 -15.55
N LEU A 337 34.63 -4.51 -14.44
CA LEU A 337 34.48 -3.07 -14.23
C LEU A 337 35.65 -2.57 -13.36
N PRO A 338 36.87 -2.46 -13.94
CA PRO A 338 38.10 -2.17 -13.19
C PRO A 338 38.05 -0.82 -12.45
N GLU A 339 37.49 0.22 -13.07
CA GLU A 339 37.27 1.52 -12.41
C GLU A 339 36.37 1.41 -11.19
N ALA A 340 35.29 0.62 -11.28
CA ALA A 340 34.39 0.44 -10.13
C ALA A 340 35.10 -0.30 -8.99
N PHE A 341 35.89 -1.32 -9.32
CA PHE A 341 36.70 -2.03 -8.33
C PHE A 341 37.72 -1.12 -7.65
N PHE A 342 38.42 -0.26 -8.41
CA PHE A 342 39.38 0.70 -7.85
C PHE A 342 38.74 1.56 -6.76
N TYR A 343 37.62 2.23 -7.07
CA TYR A 343 36.97 3.11 -6.11
C TYR A 343 36.36 2.34 -4.93
N TRP A 344 35.80 1.14 -5.15
CA TRP A 344 35.36 0.28 -4.05
C TRP A 344 36.51 -0.14 -3.14
N TYR A 345 37.66 -0.52 -3.68
CA TYR A 345 38.84 -0.89 -2.89
C TYR A 345 39.27 0.26 -1.96
N HIS A 346 39.39 1.47 -2.51
CA HIS A 346 39.71 2.65 -1.70
C HIS A 346 38.61 2.98 -0.68
N ALA A 347 37.34 2.89 -1.06
CA ALA A 347 36.22 3.12 -0.14
C ALA A 347 36.22 2.12 1.03
N ILE A 348 36.43 0.82 0.77
CA ILE A 348 36.47 -0.21 1.81
C ILE A 348 37.68 -0.02 2.75
N ASN A 349 38.85 0.31 2.21
CA ASN A 349 40.03 0.58 3.05
C ASN A 349 39.77 1.74 4.02
N LEU A 350 39.16 2.83 3.55
CA LEU A 350 38.78 3.96 4.40
C LEU A 350 37.65 3.62 5.39
N PHE A 351 36.72 2.74 5.00
CA PHE A 351 35.65 2.27 5.86
C PHE A 351 36.19 1.42 7.03
N VAL A 352 37.20 0.59 6.78
CA VAL A 352 37.77 -0.35 7.77
C VAL A 352 38.74 0.33 8.72
N GLN A 353 39.56 1.30 8.26
CA GLN A 353 40.60 1.95 9.06
C GLN A 353 40.09 2.68 10.32
N ASN A 354 38.79 2.95 10.43
CA ASN A 354 38.17 3.58 11.60
C ASN A 354 36.82 2.94 11.97
N SER A 355 36.70 1.61 11.86
CA SER A 355 35.59 0.92 12.54
C SER A 355 35.73 1.17 14.06
N PRO A 356 34.76 1.83 14.73
CA PRO A 356 34.86 2.03 16.16
C PRO A 356 34.99 0.66 16.84
N ASN A 357 36.03 0.51 17.67
CA ASN A 357 36.19 -0.65 18.55
C ASN A 357 34.86 -0.88 19.31
N ASN A 358 34.37 -2.12 19.28
CA ASN A 358 33.11 -2.61 19.84
C ASN A 358 31.82 -2.08 19.19
N ASN A 359 31.50 -2.58 18.00
CA ASN A 359 30.12 -2.92 17.63
C ASN A 359 30.15 -3.94 16.48
N THR A 360 30.28 -5.23 16.82
CA THR A 360 29.78 -6.31 15.97
C THR A 360 28.26 -6.27 16.02
N GLY A 361 27.69 -5.37 15.22
CA GLY A 361 26.27 -5.11 15.13
C GLY A 361 26.00 -4.32 13.86
N LEU A 362 26.13 -4.97 12.71
CA LEU A 362 25.44 -4.53 11.50
C LEU A 362 24.19 -5.40 11.36
N MET A 363 23.05 -4.71 11.25
CA MET A 363 21.67 -5.19 11.36
C MET A 363 21.13 -5.27 12.80
N LYS A 364 21.02 -4.12 13.48
CA LYS A 364 19.80 -3.83 14.24
C LYS A 364 19.06 -2.73 13.48
N GLU A 365 17.95 -3.12 12.86
CA GLU A 365 16.91 -2.20 12.44
C GLU A 365 16.46 -1.42 13.68
N ASP A 366 16.31 -0.11 13.50
CA ASP A 366 15.65 0.84 14.38
C ASP A 366 16.21 0.98 15.81
N THR A 367 16.28 2.22 16.30
CA THR A 367 15.90 2.43 17.70
C THR A 367 14.45 1.95 17.81
N GLU A 368 14.27 0.65 18.05
CA GLU A 368 13.01 0.10 18.50
C GLU A 368 12.66 0.86 19.78
N ILE A 369 11.68 1.74 19.68
CA ILE A 369 10.92 2.13 20.86
C ILE A 369 10.31 0.81 21.34
N THR A 370 10.94 0.18 22.33
CA THR A 370 10.37 -1.03 22.93
C THR A 370 9.04 -0.62 23.57
N LYS A 371 7.94 -1.17 23.06
CA LYS A 371 6.58 -0.85 23.56
C LYS A 371 6.17 -1.87 24.61
N HIS A 372 5.35 -1.47 25.56
CA HIS A 372 4.89 -2.40 26.59
C HIS A 372 3.97 -3.46 25.98
N ILE A 373 3.97 -4.68 26.53
CA ILE A 373 3.12 -5.79 26.04
C ILE A 373 1.63 -5.40 25.95
N ASP A 374 1.15 -4.60 26.91
CA ASP A 374 -0.23 -4.12 26.93
C ASP A 374 -0.55 -3.13 25.78
N ASP A 375 0.45 -2.45 25.23
CA ASP A 375 0.25 -1.56 24.07
C ASP A 375 -0.01 -2.38 22.81
N PHE A 376 0.73 -3.48 22.60
CA PHE A 376 0.50 -4.40 21.49
C PHE A 376 -0.84 -5.13 21.63
N LEU A 377 -1.21 -5.56 22.84
CA LEU A 377 -2.53 -6.15 23.09
C LEU A 377 -3.65 -5.15 22.81
N SER A 378 -3.50 -3.90 23.24
CA SER A 378 -4.47 -2.83 22.97
C SER A 378 -4.60 -2.55 21.46
N GLN A 379 -3.47 -2.47 20.75
CA GLN A 379 -3.45 -2.32 19.29
C GLN A 379 -4.16 -3.51 18.61
N ALA A 380 -3.86 -4.73 19.04
CA ALA A 380 -4.49 -5.93 18.52
C ALA A 380 -6.00 -5.93 18.79
N ASP A 381 -6.43 -5.59 19.99
CA ASP A 381 -7.83 -5.50 20.38
C ASP A 381 -8.62 -4.42 19.62
N ASN A 382 -7.91 -3.45 19.03
CA ASN A 382 -8.47 -2.36 18.25
C ASN A 382 -8.59 -2.67 16.74
N ILE A 383 -7.97 -3.74 16.25
CA ILE A 383 -8.05 -4.17 14.85
C ILE A 383 -9.05 -5.34 14.66
N HIS A 384 -9.52 -5.52 13.43
CA HIS A 384 -10.61 -6.45 13.10
C HIS A 384 -10.41 -7.87 13.61
N PHE A 385 -9.20 -8.41 13.42
CA PHE A 385 -8.89 -9.81 13.71
C PHE A 385 -8.44 -10.07 15.15
N LYS A 386 -8.30 -9.05 16.02
CA LYS A 386 -7.81 -9.21 17.41
C LYS A 386 -6.57 -10.10 17.53
N PHE A 387 -5.67 -9.93 16.55
CA PHE A 387 -4.60 -10.86 16.26
C PHE A 387 -3.26 -10.14 16.35
N TRP A 388 -2.40 -10.63 17.22
CA TRP A 388 -1.02 -10.18 17.33
C TRP A 388 -0.07 -11.34 17.02
N ALA A 389 0.76 -11.19 16.01
CA ALA A 389 1.81 -12.14 15.69
C ALA A 389 3.18 -11.59 16.11
N ILE A 390 3.92 -12.40 16.86
CA ILE A 390 5.25 -12.09 17.37
C ILE A 390 6.25 -12.97 16.63
N VAL A 391 7.25 -12.36 16.01
CA VAL A 391 8.26 -13.04 15.20
C VAL A 391 9.62 -12.99 15.88
N GLY A 392 10.31 -14.11 16.00
CA GLY A 392 11.68 -14.15 16.53
C GLY A 392 11.97 -15.36 17.39
N ASN A 393 13.25 -15.66 17.56
CA ASN A 393 13.73 -16.91 18.16
C ASN A 393 14.31 -16.74 19.59
N ASP A 394 13.93 -15.65 20.28
CA ASP A 394 14.33 -15.47 21.68
C ASP A 394 13.42 -16.28 22.62
N THR A 395 13.76 -17.54 22.80
CA THR A 395 13.03 -18.47 23.67
C THR A 395 12.91 -17.99 25.12
N GLY A 396 13.88 -17.21 25.62
CA GLY A 396 13.87 -16.65 26.96
C GLY A 396 12.83 -15.55 27.10
N HIS A 397 12.83 -14.62 26.16
CA HIS A 397 11.89 -13.50 26.10
C HIS A 397 10.46 -13.99 25.84
N THR A 398 10.26 -14.87 24.85
CA THR A 398 8.96 -15.47 24.54
C THR A 398 8.36 -16.19 25.75
N LYS A 399 9.17 -16.89 26.56
CA LYS A 399 8.70 -17.53 27.80
C LYS A 399 8.21 -16.52 28.86
N LYS A 400 8.86 -15.36 28.97
CA LYS A 400 8.42 -14.28 29.88
C LYS A 400 7.07 -13.70 29.41
N ILE A 401 6.92 -13.47 28.11
CA ILE A 401 5.66 -13.04 27.48
C ILE A 401 4.53 -14.03 27.78
N ILE A 402 4.75 -15.33 27.53
CA ILE A 402 3.76 -16.39 27.82
C ILE A 402 3.38 -16.37 29.31
N THR A 403 4.36 -16.31 30.20
CA THR A 403 4.14 -16.32 31.65
C THR A 403 3.30 -15.11 32.10
N TYR A 404 3.55 -13.93 31.53
CA TYR A 404 2.76 -12.73 31.80
C TYR A 404 1.31 -12.87 31.34
N LEU A 405 1.10 -13.34 30.11
CA LEU A 405 -0.24 -13.53 29.54
C LEU A 405 -1.03 -14.60 30.31
N GLN A 406 -0.39 -15.71 30.71
CA GLN A 406 -1.01 -16.75 31.53
C GLN A 406 -1.48 -16.22 32.89
N LYS A 407 -0.71 -15.33 33.54
CA LYS A 407 -1.15 -14.65 34.77
C LYS A 407 -2.39 -13.77 34.55
N LYS A 408 -2.61 -13.27 33.33
CA LYS A 408 -3.82 -12.53 32.90
C LYS A 408 -4.94 -13.44 32.37
N GLY A 409 -4.84 -14.76 32.54
CA GLY A 409 -5.89 -15.72 32.19
C GLY A 409 -5.89 -16.15 30.72
N TRP A 410 -4.79 -15.98 29.99
CA TRP A 410 -4.65 -16.51 28.63
C TRP A 410 -4.28 -18.00 28.63
N THR A 411 -4.82 -18.76 27.67
CA THR A 411 -4.56 -20.19 27.52
C THR A 411 -3.53 -20.43 26.41
N SER A 412 -2.46 -21.19 26.71
CA SER A 412 -1.46 -21.57 25.71
C SER A 412 -1.86 -22.86 25.00
N VAL A 413 -1.70 -22.90 23.68
CA VAL A 413 -2.08 -24.00 22.80
C VAL A 413 -0.92 -24.30 21.84
N ASP A 414 -0.55 -25.58 21.77
CA ASP A 414 0.44 -26.09 20.82
C ASP A 414 -0.27 -26.55 19.55
N VAL A 415 -0.16 -25.73 18.50
CA VAL A 415 -0.85 -25.97 17.23
C VAL A 415 -0.36 -27.26 16.57
N GLY A 416 0.94 -27.51 16.60
CA GLY A 416 1.54 -28.70 16.00
C GLY A 416 1.02 -29.98 16.65
N LYS A 417 0.95 -30.00 17.98
CA LYS A 417 0.45 -31.14 18.72
C LYS A 417 -1.05 -31.38 18.47
N ASP A 418 -1.85 -30.33 18.41
CA ASP A 418 -3.30 -30.45 18.34
C ASP A 418 -3.78 -30.78 16.91
N ILE A 419 -3.21 -30.14 15.89
CA ILE A 419 -3.65 -30.33 14.49
C ILE A 419 -3.39 -31.76 14.00
N ILE A 420 -2.30 -32.40 14.44
CA ILE A 420 -1.98 -33.79 14.08
C ILE A 420 -3.06 -34.77 14.55
N ASN A 421 -3.80 -34.42 15.62
CA ASN A 421 -4.83 -35.27 16.20
C ASN A 421 -6.24 -34.99 15.63
N LEU A 422 -6.38 -34.06 14.68
CA LEU A 422 -7.68 -33.76 14.09
C LEU A 422 -8.19 -34.93 13.22
N PRO A 423 -9.51 -35.20 13.22
CA PRO A 423 -10.10 -36.28 12.44
C PRO A 423 -9.73 -36.21 10.95
N GLY A 424 -9.22 -37.32 10.41
CA GLY A 424 -8.85 -37.44 8.99
C GLY A 424 -7.56 -36.72 8.60
N VAL A 425 -6.74 -36.28 9.57
CA VAL A 425 -5.34 -35.90 9.35
C VAL A 425 -4.49 -37.16 9.43
N ASP A 426 -3.96 -37.63 8.30
CA ASP A 426 -3.02 -38.75 8.25
C ASP A 426 -1.65 -38.25 7.75
N LEU A 427 -0.68 -38.19 8.65
CA LEU A 427 0.69 -37.78 8.33
C LEU A 427 1.44 -38.77 7.46
N LYS A 428 0.92 -40.00 7.25
CA LYS A 428 1.55 -41.03 6.40
C LYS A 428 1.23 -40.83 4.92
N ASN A 429 0.15 -40.12 4.58
CA ASN A 429 -0.17 -39.77 3.21
C ASN A 429 0.44 -38.40 2.86
N ASN A 430 1.12 -38.32 1.72
CA ASN A 430 1.74 -37.08 1.23
C ASN A 430 0.78 -36.21 0.40
N GLU A 431 -0.46 -36.65 0.21
CA GLU A 431 -1.48 -35.86 -0.46
C GLU A 431 -1.97 -34.68 0.40
N PRO A 432 -2.18 -33.50 -0.18
CA PRO A 432 -2.66 -32.35 0.56
C PRO A 432 -4.09 -32.54 1.09
N ILE A 433 -4.33 -32.15 2.34
CA ILE A 433 -5.63 -32.25 3.01
C ILE A 433 -6.49 -31.05 2.60
N ILE A 434 -7.32 -31.24 1.57
CA ILE A 434 -8.14 -30.20 0.94
C ILE A 434 -9.04 -29.42 1.94
N ASP A 435 -9.55 -30.09 2.97
CA ASP A 435 -10.50 -29.52 3.95
C ASP A 435 -9.87 -29.11 5.29
N ILE A 436 -8.54 -29.06 5.38
CA ILE A 436 -7.85 -28.76 6.65
C ILE A 436 -8.26 -27.40 7.25
N GLY A 437 -8.50 -26.36 6.42
CA GLY A 437 -8.91 -25.05 6.91
C GLY A 437 -10.26 -25.08 7.66
N GLU A 438 -11.21 -25.88 7.18
CA GLU A 438 -12.51 -26.10 7.84
C GLU A 438 -12.32 -26.79 9.20
N LYS A 439 -11.46 -27.80 9.26
CA LYS A 439 -11.14 -28.53 10.51
C LYS A 439 -10.44 -27.62 11.53
N ILE A 440 -9.52 -26.77 11.09
CA ILE A 440 -8.86 -25.78 11.95
C ILE A 440 -9.89 -24.78 12.51
N LYS A 441 -10.84 -24.34 11.69
CA LYS A 441 -11.92 -23.42 12.11
C LYS A 441 -12.81 -24.04 13.19
N GLU A 442 -13.23 -25.29 12.99
CA GLU A 442 -14.04 -26.01 14.00
C GLU A 442 -13.26 -26.25 15.30
N TRP A 443 -11.99 -26.65 15.20
CA TRP A 443 -11.09 -26.79 16.35
C TRP A 443 -10.93 -25.48 17.12
N MET A 444 -10.62 -24.38 16.43
CA MET A 444 -10.43 -23.08 17.07
C MET A 444 -11.71 -22.57 17.75
N SER A 445 -12.87 -22.86 17.16
CA SER A 445 -14.17 -22.49 17.73
C SER A 445 -14.43 -23.13 19.09
N ALA A 446 -13.89 -24.34 19.35
CA ALA A 446 -14.03 -25.04 20.62
C ALA A 446 -13.08 -24.54 21.73
N LEU A 447 -12.07 -23.74 21.39
CA LEU A 447 -11.07 -23.24 22.35
C LEU A 447 -11.63 -22.05 23.18
N PRO A 448 -10.96 -21.66 24.29
CA PRO A 448 -11.27 -20.43 25.02
C PRO A 448 -11.13 -19.15 24.19
N ASP A 449 -11.55 -18.02 24.77
CA ASP A 449 -11.49 -16.70 24.15
C ASP A 449 -10.06 -16.15 24.04
N LYS A 450 -9.23 -16.27 25.08
CA LYS A 450 -7.86 -15.73 25.09
C LYS A 450 -6.82 -16.81 24.84
N LEU A 451 -6.18 -16.77 23.68
CA LEU A 451 -5.31 -17.84 23.18
C LEU A 451 -3.89 -17.36 22.87
N ILE A 452 -2.91 -18.19 23.24
CA ILE A 452 -1.52 -18.07 22.82
C ILE A 452 -1.22 -19.28 21.96
N LEU A 453 -0.97 -19.09 20.67
CA LEU A 453 -0.70 -20.15 19.71
C LEU A 453 0.80 -20.30 19.50
N THR A 454 1.30 -21.52 19.70
CA THR A 454 2.71 -21.91 19.52
C THR A 454 2.84 -23.01 18.48
N ASN A 455 4.04 -23.22 17.92
CA ASN A 455 4.34 -24.29 16.97
C ASN A 455 3.44 -24.30 15.72
N ALA A 456 2.99 -23.13 15.28
CA ALA A 456 2.06 -23.02 14.16
C ALA A 456 2.71 -23.24 12.79
N SER A 457 4.04 -23.13 12.68
CA SER A 457 4.81 -23.26 11.44
C SER A 457 4.54 -24.57 10.68
N ILE A 458 4.08 -25.62 11.38
CA ILE A 458 3.67 -26.89 10.79
C ILE A 458 2.65 -26.74 9.65
N LEU A 459 1.78 -25.73 9.74
CA LEU A 459 0.72 -25.45 8.77
C LEU A 459 1.27 -25.17 7.37
N TYR A 460 2.54 -24.76 7.29
CA TYR A 460 3.19 -24.47 6.04
C TYR A 460 3.69 -25.71 5.29
N GLU A 461 3.59 -26.91 5.87
CA GLU A 461 3.93 -28.14 5.17
C GLU A 461 2.99 -28.41 3.98
N LYS A 462 3.51 -29.05 2.93
CA LYS A 462 2.77 -29.41 1.71
C LYS A 462 1.46 -30.16 1.99
N LYS A 463 1.45 -31.04 2.99
CA LYS A 463 0.26 -31.81 3.41
C LYS A 463 -0.89 -30.93 3.92
N PHE A 464 -0.57 -29.76 4.46
CA PHE A 464 -1.54 -28.78 4.94
C PHE A 464 -1.77 -27.67 3.91
N ASN A 465 -1.56 -27.96 2.61
CA ASN A 465 -1.76 -27.00 1.51
C ASN A 465 -0.91 -25.72 1.60
N LYS A 466 0.21 -25.76 2.35
CA LYS A 466 1.05 -24.58 2.61
C LYS A 466 0.25 -23.38 3.14
N ILE A 467 -0.72 -23.66 4.00
CA ILE A 467 -1.51 -22.62 4.65
C ILE A 467 -0.59 -21.89 5.62
N THR A 468 -0.51 -20.58 5.52
CA THR A 468 0.29 -19.82 6.50
C THR A 468 -0.39 -19.80 7.86
N PRO A 469 0.34 -19.88 8.98
CA PRO A 469 -0.17 -19.69 10.33
C PRO A 469 -1.11 -18.50 10.49
N ILE A 470 -0.70 -17.33 10.01
CA ILE A 470 -1.52 -16.12 10.06
C ILE A 470 -2.79 -16.30 9.23
N GLY A 471 -2.67 -16.83 8.00
CA GLY A 471 -3.82 -17.12 7.15
C GLY A 471 -4.81 -18.12 7.77
N ALA A 472 -4.31 -19.14 8.48
CA ALA A 472 -5.13 -20.15 9.13
C ALA A 472 -5.91 -19.61 10.32
N PHE A 473 -5.35 -18.64 11.05
CA PHE A 473 -5.92 -18.21 12.32
C PHE A 473 -6.59 -16.86 12.27
N LYS A 474 -6.13 -15.93 11.43
CA LYS A 474 -6.66 -14.55 11.43
C LYS A 474 -8.18 -14.51 11.21
N TYR A 475 -8.71 -15.32 10.28
CA TYR A 475 -10.16 -15.37 9.99
C TYR A 475 -10.96 -16.22 10.97
N ASN A 476 -10.28 -17.07 11.74
CA ASN A 476 -10.91 -17.93 12.73
C ASN A 476 -10.98 -17.26 14.12
N VAL A 477 -10.31 -16.11 14.28
CA VAL A 477 -10.45 -15.26 15.45
C VAL A 477 -11.78 -14.51 15.37
N SER A 478 -12.74 -14.98 16.17
CA SER A 478 -14.09 -14.44 16.26
C SER A 478 -14.16 -13.24 17.22
N ARG A 479 -15.34 -12.60 17.32
CA ARG A 479 -15.55 -11.40 18.15
C ARG A 479 -15.18 -11.53 19.63
N THR A 480 -15.21 -12.73 20.19
CA THR A 480 -14.83 -12.98 21.59
C THR A 480 -13.38 -13.43 21.71
N LYS A 481 -12.78 -13.94 20.63
CA LYS A 481 -11.43 -14.48 20.66
C LYS A 481 -10.37 -13.38 20.51
N HIS A 482 -9.30 -13.53 21.27
CA HIS A 482 -8.12 -12.69 21.27
C HIS A 482 -6.93 -13.63 21.15
N CYS A 483 -6.05 -13.40 20.18
CA CYS A 483 -5.03 -14.38 19.84
C CYS A 483 -3.65 -13.73 19.71
N VAL A 484 -2.68 -14.34 20.41
CA VAL A 484 -1.25 -14.08 20.23
C VAL A 484 -0.62 -15.28 19.54
N LEU A 485 0.02 -15.08 18.40
CA LEU A 485 0.67 -16.12 17.62
C LEU A 485 2.19 -15.96 17.73
N LEU A 486 2.88 -17.01 18.16
CA LEU A 486 4.33 -17.06 18.23
C LEU A 486 4.90 -17.73 16.98
N LEU A 487 5.68 -16.97 16.21
CA LEU A 487 6.32 -17.37 14.96
C LEU A 487 7.84 -17.44 15.17
N GLU A 488 8.26 -18.52 15.84
CA GLU A 488 9.65 -18.70 16.30
C GLU A 488 10.64 -19.03 15.18
N ASN A 489 10.13 -19.60 14.07
CA ASN A 489 10.96 -20.11 12.97
C ASN A 489 10.86 -19.26 11.70
N GLU A 490 10.13 -18.15 11.76
CA GLU A 490 9.86 -17.25 10.65
C GLU A 490 10.72 -16.00 10.75
N THR A 491 11.00 -15.38 9.61
CA THR A 491 11.72 -14.10 9.58
C THR A 491 10.81 -12.98 9.10
N LEU A 492 10.86 -11.82 9.75
CA LEU A 492 10.12 -10.62 9.40
C LEU A 492 11.07 -9.58 8.79
N VAL A 493 10.73 -9.03 7.62
CA VAL A 493 11.41 -7.87 7.02
C VAL A 493 10.33 -6.87 6.61
N SER A 494 10.30 -5.69 7.24
CA SER A 494 9.16 -4.77 7.16
C SER A 494 7.85 -5.52 7.49
N ASN A 495 6.83 -5.45 6.64
CA ASN A 495 5.57 -6.20 6.80
C ASN A 495 5.56 -7.57 6.09
N ARG A 496 6.72 -8.08 5.66
CA ARG A 496 6.81 -9.38 4.96
C ARG A 496 7.34 -10.46 5.87
N LEU A 497 6.55 -11.53 6.00
CA LEU A 497 6.90 -12.76 6.69
C LEU A 497 7.40 -13.81 5.71
N TYR A 498 8.56 -14.40 6.03
CA TYR A 498 9.13 -15.49 5.25
C TYR A 498 8.99 -16.79 6.04
N TYR A 499 8.34 -17.76 5.41
CA TYR A 499 8.16 -19.11 5.91
C TYR A 499 9.17 -20.04 5.25
N GLY A 500 9.82 -20.88 6.06
CA GLY A 500 10.78 -21.88 5.60
C GLY A 500 12.07 -21.30 5.00
N LYS A 501 12.94 -22.20 4.52
CA LYS A 501 14.27 -21.84 3.98
C LYS A 501 14.18 -21.54 2.49
N VAL A 502 14.76 -20.42 2.05
CA VAL A 502 14.87 -20.02 0.64
C VAL A 502 15.37 -21.20 -0.21
N GLY A 503 14.59 -21.59 -1.22
CA GLY A 503 14.89 -22.71 -2.12
C GLY A 503 14.37 -24.09 -1.69
N SER A 504 13.67 -24.19 -0.56
CA SER A 504 12.92 -25.40 -0.18
C SER A 504 11.50 -25.39 -0.76
N ASP A 505 10.88 -26.58 -0.90
CA ASP A 505 9.47 -26.71 -1.28
C ASP A 505 8.53 -25.96 -0.31
N SER A 506 8.98 -25.69 0.91
CA SER A 506 8.28 -24.99 1.98
C SER A 506 8.71 -23.52 2.12
N TYR A 507 9.25 -22.89 1.07
CA TYR A 507 9.54 -21.45 1.08
C TYR A 507 8.37 -20.61 0.57
N ALA A 508 7.99 -19.57 1.32
CA ALA A 508 7.21 -18.45 0.79
C ALA A 508 7.47 -17.14 1.53
N ASP A 509 7.26 -16.03 0.83
CA ASP A 509 7.13 -14.70 1.40
C ASP A 509 5.68 -14.22 1.34
N ARG A 510 5.19 -13.62 2.42
CA ARG A 510 3.85 -13.02 2.46
C ARG A 510 3.90 -11.65 3.09
N GLU A 511 3.35 -10.67 2.40
CA GLU A 511 3.06 -9.36 2.98
C GLU A 511 1.82 -9.45 3.85
N ILE A 512 1.91 -8.97 5.08
CA ILE A 512 0.85 -9.05 6.09
C ILE A 512 0.55 -7.63 6.56
N ASN A 513 -0.71 -7.23 6.41
CA ASN A 513 -1.12 -5.84 6.58
C ASN A 513 -2.31 -5.64 7.50
N ASP A 514 -2.98 -6.71 7.90
CA ASP A 514 -4.30 -6.65 8.53
C ASP A 514 -4.26 -7.05 10.03
N ILE A 515 -3.08 -7.39 10.54
CA ILE A 515 -2.85 -7.83 11.93
C ILE A 515 -1.72 -7.01 12.56
N VAL A 516 -1.64 -7.01 13.90
CA VAL A 516 -0.47 -6.45 14.57
C VAL A 516 0.68 -7.43 14.41
N LEU A 517 1.78 -6.95 13.86
CA LEU A 517 3.03 -7.68 13.72
C LEU A 517 4.10 -6.96 14.53
N SER A 518 4.87 -7.71 15.30
CA SER A 518 6.06 -7.19 15.96
C SER A 518 7.15 -8.24 15.95
N LYS A 519 8.40 -7.79 16.01
CA LYS A 519 9.46 -8.69 16.44
C LYS A 519 9.41 -8.92 17.94
N VAL A 520 10.00 -10.01 18.41
CA VAL A 520 10.11 -10.29 19.85
C VAL A 520 10.97 -9.22 20.54
N GLU A 521 11.97 -8.67 19.85
CA GLU A 521 12.85 -7.62 20.36
C GLU A 521 12.13 -6.28 20.62
N GLU A 522 11.08 -5.98 19.85
CA GLU A 522 10.26 -4.75 19.99
C GLU A 522 9.40 -4.73 21.27
N VAL A 523 9.19 -5.89 21.90
CA VAL A 523 8.40 -6.02 23.12
C VAL A 523 9.27 -5.64 24.31
N ALA A 524 8.90 -4.61 25.06
CA ALA A 524 9.65 -4.24 26.25
C ALA A 524 9.62 -5.38 27.29
N GLU A 525 10.76 -5.70 27.89
CA GLU A 525 10.85 -6.62 29.05
C GLU A 525 10.35 -5.98 30.36
N VAL A 526 9.29 -5.18 30.26
CA VAL A 526 8.58 -4.58 31.38
C VAL A 526 7.22 -5.27 31.46
N TYR A 527 6.96 -5.94 32.58
CA TYR A 527 5.77 -6.79 32.77
C TYR A 527 4.89 -6.30 33.94
N THR A 528 4.87 -4.99 34.15
CA THR A 528 4.01 -4.31 35.14
C THR A 528 2.86 -3.63 34.41
N PRO A 529 1.58 -3.91 34.74
CA PRO A 529 0.45 -3.36 34.01
C PRO A 529 0.49 -1.82 33.92
N LEU A 530 0.26 -1.26 32.73
CA LEU A 530 0.07 0.17 32.57
C LEU A 530 -1.25 0.56 33.24
N SER A 531 -1.21 1.45 34.23
CA SER A 531 -2.42 2.00 34.85
C SER A 531 -3.09 2.99 33.90
N LYS A 532 -3.87 2.50 32.92
CA LYS A 532 -4.84 3.33 32.19
C LYS A 532 -6.24 3.06 32.75
N GLU A 533 -6.97 4.14 33.01
CA GLU A 533 -8.39 4.08 33.35
C GLU A 533 -9.16 3.40 32.22
N THR A 534 -9.66 2.18 32.46
CA THR A 534 -10.59 1.51 31.55
C THR A 534 -11.92 2.27 31.55
N LYS A 535 -12.36 2.76 30.38
CA LYS A 535 -13.72 3.25 30.15
C LYS A 535 -14.72 2.23 30.71
N LYS A 536 -15.59 2.64 31.64
CA LYS A 536 -16.63 1.77 32.21
C LYS A 536 -17.85 1.76 31.31
N GLU A 537 -18.28 0.57 30.91
CA GLU A 537 -19.50 0.37 30.13
C GLU A 537 -20.73 0.82 30.93
N VAL A 538 -21.70 1.45 30.26
CA VAL A 538 -22.95 1.85 30.91
C VAL A 538 -23.79 0.60 31.15
N VAL A 539 -23.86 0.17 32.41
CA VAL A 539 -24.68 -0.97 32.83
C VAL A 539 -25.87 -0.45 33.65
N GLY A 540 -27.10 -0.70 33.19
CA GLY A 540 -28.33 -0.32 33.90
C GLY A 540 -29.23 0.68 33.17
N LYS A 541 -30.04 1.44 33.91
CA LYS A 541 -31.05 2.37 33.37
C LYS A 541 -30.40 3.64 32.82
N ILE A 542 -30.73 4.01 31.59
CA ILE A 542 -30.26 5.25 30.94
C ILE A 542 -30.85 6.48 31.66
N SER A 543 -30.04 7.52 31.88
CA SER A 543 -30.47 8.76 32.54
C SER A 543 -31.59 9.46 31.77
N ASP A 544 -32.40 10.27 32.46
CA ASP A 544 -33.55 10.93 31.83
C ASP A 544 -33.18 11.96 30.77
N ASP A 545 -31.98 12.55 30.89
CA ASP A 545 -31.36 13.49 29.97
C ASP A 545 -30.30 12.86 29.06
N GLY A 546 -30.13 11.55 29.15
CA GLY A 546 -29.12 10.79 28.42
C GLY A 546 -29.45 10.63 26.94
N ILE A 547 -28.45 10.76 26.07
CA ILE A 547 -28.62 10.62 24.62
C ILE A 547 -29.18 9.26 24.21
N GLY A 548 -28.98 8.21 25.02
CA GLY A 548 -29.47 6.86 24.75
C GLY A 548 -31.00 6.72 24.70
N LYS A 549 -31.77 7.75 25.10
CA LYS A 549 -33.23 7.78 24.89
C LYS A 549 -33.65 8.25 23.50
N LEU A 550 -32.74 8.89 22.76
CA LEU A 550 -33.01 9.48 21.46
C LEU A 550 -32.93 8.45 20.31
N PHE A 551 -32.55 7.21 20.58
CA PHE A 551 -32.48 6.11 19.62
C PHE A 551 -32.60 4.76 20.32
N ASN A 552 -32.89 3.70 19.58
CA ASN A 552 -32.96 2.34 20.11
C ASN A 552 -31.65 1.60 19.80
N TYR A 553 -30.74 1.49 20.78
CA TYR A 553 -29.50 0.73 20.59
C TYR A 553 -29.78 -0.78 20.56
N THR A 554 -29.40 -1.44 19.46
CA THR A 554 -29.45 -2.91 19.34
C THR A 554 -28.04 -3.42 19.01
N PRO A 555 -27.41 -4.26 19.86
CA PRO A 555 -26.13 -4.89 19.52
C PRO A 555 -26.34 -5.91 18.40
N ILE A 556 -25.49 -5.88 17.35
CA ILE A 556 -25.64 -6.71 16.15
C ILE A 556 -24.52 -7.76 16.08
N LYS A 557 -24.80 -8.86 15.37
CA LYS A 557 -23.79 -9.84 14.99
C LYS A 557 -22.98 -9.35 13.75
N ASP A 558 -21.79 -8.74 13.92
CA ASP A 558 -20.93 -8.15 12.85
C ASP A 558 -20.37 -9.07 11.75
N VAL A 559 -20.30 -10.39 11.96
CA VAL A 559 -19.65 -11.36 11.05
C VAL A 559 -20.55 -12.59 10.99
N ILE A 560 -20.91 -12.97 9.77
CA ILE A 560 -21.66 -14.19 9.47
C ILE A 560 -20.69 -15.18 8.84
N ASP A 561 -20.60 -16.35 9.46
CA ASP A 561 -19.97 -17.51 8.86
C ASP A 561 -21.03 -18.33 8.12
N ILE A 562 -20.92 -18.41 6.79
CA ILE A 562 -21.91 -19.10 5.95
C ILE A 562 -21.98 -20.62 6.29
N ASN A 563 -20.93 -21.20 6.86
CA ASN A 563 -20.87 -22.62 7.22
C ASN A 563 -21.34 -22.91 8.66
N LEU A 564 -21.10 -21.98 9.60
CA LEU A 564 -21.46 -22.16 11.01
C LEU A 564 -22.81 -21.52 11.37
N ASP A 565 -23.13 -20.34 10.85
CA ASP A 565 -24.27 -19.53 11.29
C ASP A 565 -25.59 -19.88 10.60
N LEU A 566 -25.55 -20.74 9.59
CA LEU A 566 -26.74 -21.24 8.88
C LEU A 566 -27.23 -22.60 9.42
N ARG A 567 -26.76 -23.04 10.59
CA ARG A 567 -27.08 -24.37 11.14
C ARG A 567 -28.44 -24.41 11.86
N ASP A 568 -28.81 -23.37 12.62
CA ASP A 568 -30.06 -23.33 13.38
C ASP A 568 -31.12 -22.42 12.76
N ASP A 569 -32.39 -22.77 12.93
CA ASP A 569 -33.51 -22.09 12.25
C ASP A 569 -33.81 -20.69 12.82
N ILE A 570 -33.50 -20.45 14.09
CA ILE A 570 -33.67 -19.13 14.73
C ILE A 570 -32.68 -18.14 14.12
N SER A 571 -31.42 -18.53 13.96
CA SER A 571 -30.38 -17.72 13.30
C SER A 571 -30.74 -17.40 11.85
N LYS A 572 -31.28 -18.36 11.10
CA LYS A 572 -31.75 -18.14 9.71
C LYS A 572 -32.88 -17.11 9.64
N GLN A 573 -33.89 -17.21 10.51
CA GLN A 573 -34.99 -16.25 10.54
C GLN A 573 -34.51 -14.85 10.95
N ASN A 574 -33.63 -14.76 11.94
CA ASN A 574 -33.02 -13.50 12.35
C ASN A 574 -32.19 -12.86 11.22
N LEU A 575 -31.46 -13.68 10.46
CA LEU A 575 -30.71 -13.22 9.29
C LEU A 575 -31.64 -12.58 8.25
N ILE A 576 -32.71 -13.28 7.85
CA ILE A 576 -33.65 -12.78 6.83
C ILE A 576 -34.38 -11.51 7.30
N SER A 577 -34.85 -11.49 8.55
CA SER A 577 -35.65 -10.37 9.08
C SER A 577 -34.83 -9.10 9.37
N THR A 578 -33.53 -9.23 9.61
CA THR A 578 -32.64 -8.10 9.93
C THR A 578 -31.82 -7.60 8.76
N PHE A 579 -31.80 -8.32 7.62
CA PHE A 579 -31.09 -7.88 6.43
C PHE A 579 -31.73 -6.61 5.83
N ILE A 580 -30.91 -5.58 5.63
CA ILE A 580 -31.34 -4.29 5.06
C ILE A 580 -31.02 -4.32 3.57
N VAL A 581 -32.05 -4.14 2.74
CA VAL A 581 -31.90 -3.99 1.29
C VAL A 581 -31.95 -2.50 0.97
N SER A 582 -30.84 -1.94 0.49
CA SER A 582 -30.79 -0.58 -0.01
C SER A 582 -31.48 -0.47 -1.39
N GLU A 583 -31.82 0.75 -1.80
CA GLU A 583 -32.45 0.99 -3.10
C GLU A 583 -31.56 0.51 -4.27
N SER A 584 -30.24 0.72 -4.17
CA SER A 584 -29.28 0.28 -5.18
C SER A 584 -29.17 -1.24 -5.27
N LEU A 585 -29.31 -1.95 -4.15
CA LEU A 585 -29.24 -3.41 -4.08
C LEU A 585 -30.56 -4.09 -4.45
N GLU A 586 -31.70 -3.43 -4.20
CA GLU A 586 -33.04 -3.95 -4.46
C GLU A 586 -33.18 -4.50 -5.89
N LYS A 587 -32.86 -3.67 -6.90
CA LYS A 587 -32.98 -4.05 -8.31
C LYS A 587 -32.11 -5.25 -8.66
N GLN A 588 -30.88 -5.27 -8.15
CA GLN A 588 -29.91 -6.32 -8.44
C GLN A 588 -30.31 -7.67 -7.81
N ILE A 589 -30.90 -7.65 -6.62
CA ILE A 589 -31.46 -8.86 -5.97
C ILE A 589 -32.71 -9.35 -6.72
N VAL A 590 -33.60 -8.45 -7.15
CA VAL A 590 -34.78 -8.83 -7.94
C VAL A 590 -34.34 -9.52 -9.24
N GLU A 591 -33.42 -8.92 -9.99
CA GLU A 591 -32.85 -9.52 -11.21
C GLU A 591 -32.17 -10.88 -10.93
N PHE A 592 -31.56 -11.06 -9.76
CA PHE A 592 -30.98 -12.34 -9.37
C PHE A 592 -32.04 -13.45 -9.24
N TYR A 593 -33.18 -13.16 -8.60
CA TYR A 593 -34.30 -14.13 -8.51
C TYR A 593 -34.95 -14.40 -9.87
N GLU A 594 -35.16 -13.37 -10.69
CA GLU A 594 -35.69 -13.53 -12.05
C GLU A 594 -34.78 -14.43 -12.90
N ASN A 595 -33.47 -14.29 -12.77
CA ASN A 595 -32.51 -15.17 -13.45
C ASN A 595 -32.55 -16.62 -12.94
N LEU A 596 -32.92 -16.87 -11.68
CA LEU A 596 -33.01 -18.23 -11.13
C LEU A 596 -34.20 -19.02 -11.70
N GLU A 597 -35.23 -18.36 -12.22
CA GLU A 597 -36.38 -19.04 -12.84
C GLU A 597 -35.99 -19.77 -14.13
N ASN A 598 -34.92 -19.36 -14.81
CA ASN A 598 -34.44 -19.99 -16.04
C ASN A 598 -33.40 -21.10 -15.74
N PRO A 599 -33.49 -22.30 -16.35
CA PRO A 599 -32.48 -23.36 -16.17
C PRO A 599 -31.08 -22.97 -16.70
N SER A 600 -31.04 -22.10 -17.72
CA SER A 600 -29.81 -21.50 -18.24
C SER A 600 -29.74 -20.04 -17.84
N HIS A 601 -28.68 -19.65 -17.14
CA HIS A 601 -28.52 -18.29 -16.65
C HIS A 601 -27.04 -17.93 -16.47
N LYS A 602 -26.75 -16.63 -16.40
CA LYS A 602 -25.41 -16.17 -16.02
C LYS A 602 -25.06 -16.61 -14.60
N ALA A 603 -23.80 -16.93 -14.35
CA ALA A 603 -23.28 -17.02 -12.98
C ALA A 603 -23.45 -15.67 -12.27
N ALA A 604 -23.52 -15.62 -10.94
CA ALA A 604 -23.61 -14.37 -10.19
C ALA A 604 -22.30 -14.09 -9.47
N LYS A 605 -21.91 -12.81 -9.43
CA LYS A 605 -20.69 -12.36 -8.78
C LYS A 605 -21.00 -11.16 -7.90
N ILE A 606 -20.87 -11.34 -6.60
CA ILE A 606 -21.09 -10.29 -5.61
C ILE A 606 -19.77 -9.53 -5.43
N ILE A 607 -19.79 -8.25 -5.77
CA ILE A 607 -18.63 -7.36 -5.77
C ILE A 607 -18.82 -6.30 -4.68
N GLY A 608 -17.78 -6.10 -3.90
CA GLY A 608 -17.70 -4.95 -3.01
C GLY A 608 -16.43 -5.00 -2.20
N ASN A 609 -16.03 -3.85 -1.64
CA ASN A 609 -14.86 -3.76 -0.78
C ASN A 609 -14.92 -4.79 0.35
N TYR A 610 -13.76 -5.18 0.86
CA TYR A 610 -13.73 -5.88 2.13
C TYR A 610 -14.49 -5.03 3.15
N GLY A 611 -15.27 -5.68 4.01
CA GLY A 611 -16.17 -4.91 4.87
C GLY A 611 -17.64 -5.01 4.51
N SER A 612 -17.96 -4.95 3.21
CA SER A 612 -19.26 -4.46 2.74
C SER A 612 -20.49 -5.32 3.05
N GLY A 613 -20.32 -6.54 3.58
CA GLY A 613 -21.44 -7.46 3.85
C GLY A 613 -21.70 -8.49 2.73
N LYS A 614 -20.72 -8.75 1.85
CA LYS A 614 -20.82 -9.79 0.79
C LYS A 614 -21.32 -11.14 1.33
N SER A 615 -20.67 -11.67 2.37
CA SER A 615 -21.05 -12.95 3.00
C SER A 615 -22.44 -12.89 3.65
N HIS A 616 -22.86 -11.72 4.17
CA HIS A 616 -24.23 -11.54 4.67
C HIS A 616 -25.25 -11.60 3.54
N LEU A 617 -24.97 -10.97 2.40
CA LEU A 617 -25.84 -11.04 1.23
C LEU A 617 -25.91 -12.48 0.68
N ILE A 618 -24.77 -13.18 0.60
CA ILE A 618 -24.73 -14.59 0.23
C ILE A 618 -25.60 -15.43 1.17
N ALA A 619 -25.41 -15.28 2.48
CA ALA A 619 -26.18 -16.00 3.48
C ALA A 619 -27.68 -15.70 3.37
N PHE A 620 -28.05 -14.42 3.14
CA PHE A 620 -29.43 -14.00 2.89
C PHE A 620 -30.02 -14.70 1.65
N LEU A 621 -29.32 -14.67 0.51
CA LEU A 621 -29.77 -15.27 -0.75
C LEU A 621 -29.88 -16.80 -0.65
N ILE A 622 -28.92 -17.47 -0.03
CA ILE A 622 -28.98 -18.93 0.12
C ILE A 622 -30.14 -19.30 1.04
N THR A 623 -30.23 -18.67 2.20
CA THR A 623 -31.27 -18.98 3.20
C THR A 623 -32.66 -18.77 2.60
N SER A 624 -32.89 -17.68 1.86
CA SER A 624 -34.18 -17.43 1.21
C SER A 624 -34.49 -18.43 0.08
N ILE A 625 -33.49 -18.93 -0.64
CA ILE A 625 -33.67 -19.97 -1.66
C ILE A 625 -34.02 -21.31 -1.01
N THR A 626 -33.25 -21.73 0.00
CA THR A 626 -33.41 -23.04 0.66
C THR A 626 -34.58 -23.12 1.62
N ASN A 627 -35.07 -21.97 2.10
CA ASN A 627 -36.16 -21.87 3.08
C ASN A 627 -37.26 -20.93 2.57
N PRO A 628 -38.14 -21.40 1.66
CA PRO A 628 -39.23 -20.60 1.12
C PRO A 628 -40.14 -19.99 2.19
N GLU A 629 -40.35 -20.68 3.30
CA GLU A 629 -41.14 -20.25 4.46
C GLU A 629 -40.58 -18.99 5.14
N LEU A 630 -39.27 -18.75 5.04
CA LEU A 630 -38.64 -17.59 5.66
C LEU A 630 -38.75 -16.32 4.81
N ARG A 631 -39.10 -16.43 3.52
CA ARG A 631 -39.24 -15.29 2.59
C ARG A 631 -40.26 -14.26 3.08
N GLN A 632 -41.25 -14.69 3.85
CA GLN A 632 -42.26 -13.81 4.43
C GLN A 632 -41.69 -12.72 5.35
N TYR A 633 -40.52 -12.98 5.96
CA TYR A 633 -39.84 -12.07 6.88
C TYR A 633 -38.93 -11.05 6.17
N ILE A 634 -38.78 -11.13 4.84
CA ILE A 634 -38.05 -10.13 4.06
C ILE A 634 -38.80 -8.80 4.15
N LYS A 635 -38.12 -7.76 4.66
CA LYS A 635 -38.71 -6.43 4.87
C LYS A 635 -38.98 -5.67 3.58
N ASN A 636 -38.09 -5.78 2.60
CA ASN A 636 -38.24 -5.10 1.31
C ASN A 636 -39.32 -5.80 0.47
N LYS A 637 -40.40 -5.07 0.14
CA LYS A 637 -41.58 -5.64 -0.53
C LYS A 637 -41.26 -6.21 -1.93
N LYS A 638 -40.48 -5.50 -2.75
CA LYS A 638 -40.16 -5.95 -4.12
C LYS A 638 -39.25 -7.17 -4.10
N VAL A 639 -38.24 -7.19 -3.23
CA VAL A 639 -37.38 -8.37 -3.06
C VAL A 639 -38.19 -9.56 -2.52
N LYS A 640 -39.10 -9.32 -1.57
CA LYS A 640 -40.00 -10.35 -1.05
C LYS A 640 -40.86 -10.94 -2.17
N GLU A 641 -41.51 -10.10 -2.97
CA GLU A 641 -42.33 -10.54 -4.10
C GLU A 641 -41.52 -11.35 -5.14
N ALA A 642 -40.31 -10.89 -5.47
CA ALA A 642 -39.42 -11.62 -6.39
C ALA A 642 -38.96 -12.97 -5.81
N ALA A 643 -38.61 -13.01 -4.53
CA ALA A 643 -38.24 -14.25 -3.85
C ALA A 643 -39.42 -15.23 -3.78
N GLU A 644 -40.65 -14.75 -3.51
CA GLU A 644 -41.86 -15.58 -3.45
C GLU A 644 -42.24 -16.18 -4.82
N LYS A 645 -41.93 -15.50 -5.94
CA LYS A 645 -42.12 -16.03 -7.31
C LYS A 645 -41.18 -17.17 -7.66
N CYS A 646 -39.99 -17.24 -7.05
CA CYS A 646 -39.01 -18.29 -7.32
C CYS A 646 -39.48 -19.65 -6.75
N VAL A 647 -40.09 -20.47 -7.61
CA VAL A 647 -40.64 -21.80 -7.24
C VAL A 647 -39.65 -22.96 -7.44
N ARG A 648 -38.45 -22.69 -7.99
CA ARG A 648 -37.46 -23.73 -8.30
C ARG A 648 -36.69 -24.17 -7.05
N ASN A 649 -36.44 -25.48 -6.96
CA ASN A 649 -35.64 -26.09 -5.91
C ASN A 649 -34.17 -26.21 -6.34
N PHE A 650 -33.26 -26.16 -5.37
CA PHE A 650 -31.83 -26.27 -5.62
C PHE A 650 -31.16 -27.18 -4.60
N PHE A 651 -30.28 -28.05 -5.08
CA PHE A 651 -29.27 -28.69 -4.23
C PHE A 651 -28.13 -27.72 -4.04
N VAL A 652 -27.80 -27.39 -2.79
CA VAL A 652 -26.84 -26.33 -2.46
C VAL A 652 -25.53 -26.92 -1.98
N VAL A 653 -24.46 -26.57 -2.69
CA VAL A 653 -23.08 -26.79 -2.27
C VAL A 653 -22.48 -25.42 -1.99
N GLN A 654 -22.06 -25.17 -0.75
CA GLN A 654 -21.55 -23.88 -0.33
C GLN A 654 -20.26 -24.07 0.44
N PHE A 655 -19.29 -23.19 0.22
CA PHE A 655 -18.01 -23.30 0.88
C PHE A 655 -17.21 -21.98 0.80
N GLU A 656 -16.24 -21.83 1.69
CA GLU A 656 -15.37 -20.66 1.81
C GLU A 656 -13.96 -21.03 1.38
N LEU A 657 -13.40 -20.30 0.40
CA LEU A 657 -12.06 -20.59 -0.11
C LEU A 657 -10.99 -20.13 0.87
N ASN A 658 -10.16 -21.07 1.33
CA ASN A 658 -9.06 -20.78 2.22
C ASN A 658 -7.77 -20.43 1.47
N GLN A 659 -6.91 -19.66 2.13
CA GLN A 659 -5.55 -19.33 1.67
C GLN A 659 -4.74 -20.58 1.32
N GLY A 660 -4.04 -20.63 0.17
CA GLY A 660 -3.14 -21.74 -0.17
C GLY A 660 -2.83 -21.88 -1.66
N ASP A 661 -1.99 -22.87 -1.99
CA ASP A 661 -1.55 -23.15 -3.37
C ASP A 661 -2.45 -24.17 -4.09
N ALA A 662 -3.51 -24.65 -3.45
CA ALA A 662 -4.42 -25.66 -4.00
C ALA A 662 -5.13 -25.16 -5.27
N ASP A 663 -5.31 -26.04 -6.26
CA ASP A 663 -6.01 -25.72 -7.49
C ASP A 663 -7.52 -25.49 -7.26
N LEU A 664 -8.11 -24.47 -7.93
CA LEU A 664 -9.53 -24.15 -7.75
C LEU A 664 -10.45 -25.28 -8.21
N ALA A 665 -10.12 -25.96 -9.31
CA ALA A 665 -10.95 -27.03 -9.85
C ALA A 665 -10.94 -28.24 -8.91
N THR A 666 -9.76 -28.61 -8.41
CA THR A 666 -9.62 -29.69 -7.42
C THR A 666 -10.47 -29.43 -6.18
N TRP A 667 -10.43 -28.20 -5.67
CA TRP A 667 -11.20 -27.83 -4.49
C TRP A 667 -12.71 -27.80 -4.76
N PHE A 668 -13.12 -27.24 -5.89
CA PHE A 668 -14.51 -27.21 -6.36
C PHE A 668 -15.12 -28.61 -6.45
N TYR A 669 -14.44 -29.56 -7.13
CA TYR A 669 -14.96 -30.93 -7.28
C TYR A 669 -14.95 -31.71 -5.97
N SER A 670 -13.92 -31.52 -5.13
CA SER A 670 -13.88 -32.16 -3.81
C SER A 670 -15.06 -31.73 -2.93
N GLN A 671 -15.43 -30.45 -2.97
CA GLN A 671 -16.56 -29.93 -2.20
C GLN A 671 -17.91 -30.40 -2.76
N LEU A 672 -18.07 -30.42 -4.08
CA LEU A 672 -19.23 -31.03 -4.72
C LEU A 672 -19.40 -32.49 -4.26
N GLN A 673 -18.34 -33.28 -4.31
CA GLN A 673 -18.40 -34.68 -3.91
C GLN A 673 -18.76 -34.85 -2.44
N LYS A 674 -18.08 -34.11 -1.54
CA LYS A 674 -18.30 -34.17 -0.10
C LYS A 674 -19.74 -33.82 0.26
N GLN A 675 -20.23 -32.68 -0.24
CA GLN A 675 -21.53 -32.13 0.17
C GLN A 675 -22.72 -32.79 -0.53
N LEU A 676 -22.62 -33.13 -1.82
CA LEU A 676 -23.70 -33.85 -2.51
C LEU A 676 -23.93 -35.22 -1.90
N LYS A 677 -22.86 -35.91 -1.49
CA LYS A 677 -22.97 -37.18 -0.77
C LYS A 677 -23.53 -36.99 0.64
N SER A 678 -22.94 -36.12 1.45
CA SER A 678 -23.32 -36.01 2.87
C SER A 678 -24.68 -35.36 3.11
N LYS A 679 -25.07 -34.36 2.31
CA LYS A 679 -26.33 -33.62 2.49
C LYS A 679 -27.50 -34.26 1.75
N TYR A 680 -27.24 -34.91 0.61
CA TYR A 680 -28.30 -35.31 -0.33
C TYR A 680 -28.24 -36.77 -0.79
N ASP A 681 -27.21 -37.53 -0.36
CA ASP A 681 -26.98 -38.91 -0.78
C ASP A 681 -26.88 -39.06 -2.32
N ILE A 682 -26.20 -38.10 -2.96
CA ILE A 682 -25.93 -38.09 -4.40
C ILE A 682 -24.45 -38.44 -4.64
N PHE A 683 -24.21 -39.50 -5.41
CA PHE A 683 -22.88 -39.97 -5.75
C PHE A 683 -22.46 -39.42 -7.12
N ILE A 684 -21.33 -38.72 -7.16
CA ILE A 684 -20.77 -38.15 -8.38
C ILE A 684 -19.42 -38.81 -8.73
N PRO A 685 -19.01 -38.81 -10.02
CA PRO A 685 -17.70 -39.32 -10.42
C PRO A 685 -16.53 -38.62 -9.72
N LEU A 686 -15.43 -39.34 -9.52
CA LEU A 686 -14.18 -38.78 -8.99
C LEU A 686 -13.48 -37.96 -10.08
N PHE A 687 -13.13 -36.72 -9.74
CA PHE A 687 -12.35 -35.88 -10.63
C PHE A 687 -10.89 -36.36 -10.69
N ASP A 688 -10.40 -36.62 -11.89
CA ASP A 688 -9.01 -36.97 -12.18
C ASP A 688 -8.41 -35.89 -13.09
N GLU A 689 -7.51 -35.08 -12.56
CA GLU A 689 -6.94 -33.93 -13.27
C GLU A 689 -6.28 -34.33 -14.59
N LYS A 690 -5.60 -35.48 -14.65
CA LYS A 690 -4.90 -35.93 -15.87
C LYS A 690 -5.86 -36.38 -16.96
N LYS A 691 -7.00 -36.96 -16.58
CA LYS A 691 -8.00 -37.46 -17.54
C LYS A 691 -8.98 -36.39 -17.98
N HIS A 692 -9.31 -35.45 -17.10
CA HIS A 692 -10.38 -34.48 -17.32
C HIS A 692 -9.87 -33.06 -17.57
N PHE A 693 -8.56 -32.86 -17.72
CA PHE A 693 -7.95 -31.54 -17.99
C PHE A 693 -8.65 -30.80 -19.15
N ASP A 694 -8.88 -31.49 -20.27
CA ASP A 694 -9.52 -30.92 -21.47
C ASP A 694 -11.05 -31.13 -21.52
N GLN A 695 -11.65 -31.77 -20.51
CA GLN A 695 -13.07 -32.19 -20.49
C GLN A 695 -13.84 -31.65 -19.27
N GLN A 696 -13.37 -30.54 -18.70
CA GLN A 696 -13.96 -29.90 -17.52
C GLN A 696 -15.46 -29.59 -17.71
N LYS A 697 -15.84 -29.14 -18.91
CA LYS A 697 -17.21 -28.75 -19.23
C LYS A 697 -18.16 -29.96 -19.18
N GLU A 698 -17.77 -31.04 -19.85
CA GLU A 698 -18.50 -32.30 -19.92
C GLU A 698 -18.64 -32.92 -18.53
N PHE A 699 -17.57 -32.88 -17.74
CA PHE A 699 -17.58 -33.42 -16.38
C PHE A 699 -18.56 -32.67 -15.44
N ILE A 700 -18.63 -31.34 -15.53
CA ILE A 700 -19.62 -30.56 -14.76
C ILE A 700 -21.05 -30.91 -15.21
N ILE A 701 -21.27 -31.10 -16.52
CA ILE A 701 -22.58 -31.51 -17.05
C ILE A 701 -22.98 -32.89 -16.52
N ASP A 702 -22.05 -33.83 -16.44
CA ASP A 702 -22.31 -35.17 -15.87
C ASP A 702 -22.71 -35.09 -14.38
N ILE A 703 -22.09 -34.19 -13.62
CA ILE A 703 -22.48 -33.92 -12.22
C ILE A 703 -23.92 -33.38 -12.17
N VAL A 704 -24.28 -32.43 -13.04
CA VAL A 704 -25.65 -31.90 -13.12
C VAL A 704 -26.64 -33.01 -13.49
N ASN A 705 -26.27 -33.89 -14.41
CA ASN A 705 -27.10 -35.05 -14.77
C ASN A 705 -27.34 -35.98 -13.56
N LYS A 706 -26.32 -36.21 -12.73
CA LYS A 706 -26.47 -36.99 -11.48
C LYS A 706 -27.40 -36.33 -10.48
N VAL A 707 -27.38 -35.00 -10.39
CA VAL A 707 -28.34 -34.24 -9.59
C VAL A 707 -29.77 -34.41 -10.14
N LYS A 708 -29.93 -34.34 -11.47
CA LYS A 708 -31.21 -34.52 -12.16
C LYS A 708 -31.78 -35.94 -12.09
N GLU A 709 -30.93 -36.95 -11.93
CA GLU A 709 -31.37 -38.34 -11.64
C GLU A 709 -32.12 -38.42 -10.30
N LYS A 710 -31.72 -37.63 -9.30
CA LYS A 710 -32.38 -37.56 -7.98
C LYS A 710 -33.66 -36.72 -8.02
N ASP A 711 -33.61 -35.54 -8.62
CA ASP A 711 -34.77 -34.66 -8.82
C ASP A 711 -34.65 -33.92 -10.16
N LYS A 712 -35.55 -34.24 -11.10
CA LYS A 712 -35.56 -33.66 -12.45
C LYS A 712 -35.85 -32.16 -12.46
N THR A 713 -36.52 -31.66 -11.44
CA THR A 713 -36.95 -30.25 -11.34
C THR A 713 -35.92 -29.37 -10.64
N ALA A 714 -35.08 -29.96 -9.78
CA ALA A 714 -34.10 -29.23 -9.01
C ALA A 714 -32.83 -28.88 -9.81
N GLY A 715 -32.31 -27.67 -9.62
CA GLY A 715 -30.99 -27.26 -10.13
C GLY A 715 -29.88 -27.51 -9.12
N LEU A 716 -28.62 -27.28 -9.53
CA LEU A 716 -27.46 -27.27 -8.63
C LEU A 716 -27.03 -25.83 -8.36
N LEU A 717 -27.03 -25.39 -7.10
CA LEU A 717 -26.50 -24.08 -6.69
C LEU A 717 -25.15 -24.28 -6.00
N VAL A 718 -24.09 -23.70 -6.58
CA VAL A 718 -22.75 -23.71 -6.01
C VAL A 718 -22.37 -22.31 -5.58
N VAL A 719 -21.96 -22.16 -4.32
CA VAL A 719 -21.55 -20.88 -3.74
C VAL A 719 -20.11 -20.94 -3.27
N MET A 720 -19.32 -19.97 -3.71
CA MET A 720 -17.90 -19.83 -3.39
C MET A 720 -17.64 -18.45 -2.77
N ASP A 721 -17.35 -18.41 -1.47
CA ASP A 721 -16.93 -17.17 -0.80
C ASP A 721 -15.40 -16.99 -0.86
N GLU A 722 -14.93 -15.75 -0.73
CA GLU A 722 -13.51 -15.34 -0.70
C GLU A 722 -12.66 -15.68 -1.94
N VAL A 723 -13.27 -15.74 -3.14
CA VAL A 723 -12.55 -16.02 -4.40
C VAL A 723 -11.42 -15.02 -4.64
N SER A 724 -11.64 -13.75 -4.30
CA SER A 724 -10.64 -12.69 -4.38
C SER A 724 -9.35 -13.02 -3.63
N ASP A 725 -9.49 -13.40 -2.37
CA ASP A 725 -8.36 -13.61 -1.46
C ASP A 725 -7.60 -14.89 -1.82
N PHE A 726 -8.35 -15.93 -2.23
CA PHE A 726 -7.79 -17.16 -2.78
C PHE A 726 -6.92 -16.91 -4.02
N LEU A 727 -7.35 -16.04 -4.94
CA LEU A 727 -6.59 -15.71 -6.16
C LEU A 727 -5.40 -14.80 -5.83
N TYR A 728 -5.59 -13.75 -5.04
CA TYR A 728 -4.56 -12.72 -4.81
C TYR A 728 -3.25 -13.28 -4.24
N GLN A 729 -3.32 -14.41 -3.54
CA GLN A 729 -2.16 -15.01 -2.88
C GLN A 729 -1.30 -15.89 -3.79
N LYS A 730 -1.77 -16.20 -5.01
CA LYS A 730 -1.08 -17.14 -5.89
C LYS A 730 -0.17 -16.46 -6.92
N PRO A 731 0.92 -17.10 -7.36
CA PRO A 731 1.66 -16.67 -8.55
C PRO A 731 0.74 -16.41 -9.75
N ILE A 732 1.08 -15.41 -10.59
CA ILE A 732 0.21 -14.93 -11.67
C ILE A 732 -0.25 -16.07 -12.60
N TYR A 733 0.64 -17.01 -12.93
CA TYR A 733 0.29 -18.13 -13.81
C TYR A 733 -0.78 -19.08 -13.21
N LEU A 734 -0.82 -19.24 -11.87
CA LEU A 734 -1.87 -20.01 -11.20
C LEU A 734 -3.18 -19.23 -11.16
N ILE A 735 -3.12 -17.90 -10.97
CA ILE A 735 -4.31 -17.04 -11.05
C ILE A 735 -4.96 -17.17 -12.42
N LYS A 736 -4.17 -17.12 -13.51
CA LYS A 736 -4.68 -17.30 -14.87
C LYS A 736 -5.37 -18.64 -15.07
N ARG A 737 -4.79 -19.72 -14.53
CA ARG A 737 -5.37 -21.07 -14.58
C ARG A 737 -6.73 -21.13 -13.86
N ASP A 738 -6.80 -20.60 -12.63
CA ASP A 738 -8.03 -20.59 -11.84
C ASP A 738 -9.12 -19.70 -12.45
N LEU A 739 -8.74 -18.54 -13.01
CA LEU A 739 -9.66 -17.67 -13.75
C LEU A 739 -10.22 -18.38 -15.00
N GLN A 740 -9.37 -19.12 -15.73
CA GLN A 740 -9.82 -19.92 -16.87
C GLN A 740 -10.79 -21.02 -16.42
N PHE A 741 -10.59 -21.65 -15.26
CA PHE A 741 -11.55 -22.60 -14.70
C PHE A 741 -12.89 -21.92 -14.35
N LEU A 742 -12.88 -20.76 -13.67
CA LEU A 742 -14.09 -19.99 -13.38
C LEU A 742 -14.87 -19.64 -14.65
N ARG A 743 -14.14 -19.32 -15.74
CA ARG A 743 -14.75 -19.10 -17.06
C ARG A 743 -15.50 -20.32 -17.58
N VAL A 744 -14.91 -21.52 -17.43
CA VAL A 744 -15.54 -22.78 -17.85
C VAL A 744 -16.81 -23.03 -17.05
N VAL A 745 -16.77 -22.90 -15.72
CA VAL A 745 -17.96 -23.08 -14.87
C VAL A 745 -19.06 -22.08 -15.26
N ALA A 746 -18.71 -20.81 -15.44
CA ALA A 746 -19.67 -19.77 -15.85
C ALA A 746 -20.28 -20.02 -17.25
N GLN A 747 -19.52 -20.64 -18.16
CA GLN A 747 -20.04 -21.08 -19.46
C GLN A 747 -21.01 -22.26 -19.31
N VAL A 748 -20.75 -23.20 -18.39
CA VAL A 748 -21.67 -24.31 -18.13
C VAL A 748 -22.99 -23.79 -17.57
N CYS A 749 -22.99 -22.79 -16.67
CA CYS A 749 -24.21 -22.17 -16.15
C CYS A 749 -25.17 -21.65 -17.24
N GLN A 750 -24.66 -21.29 -18.42
CA GLN A 750 -25.45 -20.81 -19.55
C GLN A 750 -26.04 -21.94 -20.41
N SER A 751 -25.68 -23.19 -20.16
CA SER A 751 -26.08 -24.35 -20.97
C SER A 751 -26.57 -25.55 -20.19
N ALA A 752 -26.42 -25.54 -18.86
CA ALA A 752 -26.85 -26.60 -17.95
C ALA A 752 -27.45 -26.00 -16.68
N ASP A 753 -28.22 -26.81 -15.95
CA ASP A 753 -28.98 -26.40 -14.77
C ASP A 753 -28.12 -26.32 -13.49
N ILE A 754 -27.13 -25.41 -13.53
CA ILE A 754 -26.20 -25.13 -12.44
C ILE A 754 -25.98 -23.62 -12.30
N LYS A 755 -26.21 -23.06 -11.11
CA LYS A 755 -25.90 -21.67 -10.77
C LYS A 755 -24.62 -21.60 -9.94
N LEU A 756 -23.68 -20.77 -10.39
CA LEU A 756 -22.52 -20.38 -9.60
C LEU A 756 -22.77 -19.00 -8.98
N VAL A 757 -22.48 -18.84 -7.68
CA VAL A 757 -22.44 -17.55 -6.97
C VAL A 757 -21.05 -17.38 -6.35
N THR A 758 -20.34 -16.32 -6.70
CA THR A 758 -19.00 -16.03 -6.16
C THR A 758 -18.95 -14.68 -5.45
N SER A 759 -18.12 -14.54 -4.42
CA SER A 759 -17.80 -13.24 -3.82
C SER A 759 -16.40 -12.75 -4.23
N MET A 760 -16.28 -11.47 -4.58
CA MET A 760 -15.00 -10.85 -4.97
C MET A 760 -14.87 -9.44 -4.40
N GLN A 761 -13.63 -9.05 -4.07
CA GLN A 761 -13.28 -7.69 -3.68
C GLN A 761 -13.22 -6.76 -4.90
N GLU A 762 -13.63 -5.49 -4.72
CA GLU A 762 -13.57 -4.44 -5.76
C GLU A 762 -12.13 -3.95 -5.96
N ASP A 763 -11.35 -3.82 -4.88
CA ASP A 763 -9.99 -3.27 -4.93
C ASP A 763 -9.01 -4.15 -5.72
N ILE A 764 -9.33 -5.43 -5.87
CA ILE A 764 -8.57 -6.34 -6.73
C ILE A 764 -8.43 -5.80 -8.16
N TYR A 765 -9.42 -5.09 -8.68
CA TYR A 765 -9.37 -4.56 -10.05
C TYR A 765 -8.44 -3.34 -10.21
N THR A 766 -8.03 -2.70 -9.10
CA THR A 766 -7.23 -1.46 -9.14
C THR A 766 -5.73 -1.69 -8.90
N GLY A 767 -5.36 -2.85 -8.35
CA GLY A 767 -3.97 -3.21 -8.03
C GLY A 767 -3.07 -3.42 -9.26
N ALA A 768 -1.82 -2.95 -9.19
CA ALA A 768 -0.84 -3.07 -10.28
C ALA A 768 -0.61 -4.53 -10.75
N ARG A 769 -0.71 -5.50 -9.84
CA ARG A 769 -0.59 -6.94 -10.14
C ARG A 769 -1.77 -7.50 -10.92
N PHE A 770 -2.97 -6.97 -10.71
CA PHE A 770 -4.18 -7.40 -11.41
C PHE A 770 -4.37 -6.70 -12.76
N LYS A 771 -3.64 -5.60 -13.04
CA LYS A 771 -3.62 -4.97 -14.36
C LYS A 771 -3.17 -5.94 -15.47
N GLU A 772 -2.28 -6.88 -15.17
CA GLU A 772 -1.81 -7.88 -16.14
C GLU A 772 -2.87 -8.95 -16.49
N ILE A 773 -3.87 -9.16 -15.62
CA ILE A 773 -4.95 -10.14 -15.79
C ILE A 773 -6.32 -9.49 -15.99
N ALA A 774 -6.41 -8.15 -15.95
CA ALA A 774 -7.65 -7.40 -16.12
C ALA A 774 -8.37 -7.71 -17.44
N ALA A 775 -7.61 -7.94 -18.53
CA ALA A 775 -8.19 -8.30 -19.82
C ALA A 775 -8.82 -9.71 -19.82
N GLU A 776 -8.24 -10.66 -19.09
CA GLU A 776 -8.79 -12.02 -18.94
C GLU A 776 -10.01 -11.99 -18.03
N GLU A 777 -9.93 -11.26 -16.92
CA GLU A 777 -11.02 -11.05 -15.98
C GLU A 777 -12.23 -10.38 -16.63
N SER A 778 -12.03 -9.32 -17.42
CA SER A 778 -13.11 -8.59 -18.09
C SER A 778 -13.94 -9.51 -19.01
N ARG A 779 -13.26 -10.41 -19.74
CA ARG A 779 -13.92 -11.44 -20.58
C ARG A 779 -14.71 -12.47 -19.77
N ILE A 780 -14.25 -12.76 -18.55
CA ILE A 780 -14.95 -13.66 -17.63
C ILE A 780 -16.19 -12.94 -17.10
N SER A 781 -16.05 -11.71 -16.64
CA SER A 781 -17.13 -10.90 -16.05
C SER A 781 -18.32 -10.68 -16.98
N GLU A 782 -18.14 -10.66 -18.31
CA GLU A 782 -19.27 -10.64 -19.27
C GLU A 782 -20.27 -11.81 -19.09
N ARG A 783 -19.80 -12.95 -18.57
CA ARG A 783 -20.58 -14.17 -18.33
C ARG A 783 -21.22 -14.21 -16.94
N PHE A 784 -20.90 -13.22 -16.11
CA PHE A 784 -21.47 -13.06 -14.79
C PHE A 784 -22.52 -11.94 -14.78
N GLN A 785 -23.50 -12.08 -13.91
CA GLN A 785 -24.31 -10.99 -13.39
C GLN A 785 -23.56 -10.43 -12.17
N SER A 786 -23.12 -9.17 -12.25
CA SER A 786 -22.45 -8.52 -11.13
C SER A 786 -23.48 -7.90 -10.19
N ILE A 787 -23.35 -8.18 -8.89
CA ILE A 787 -24.14 -7.57 -7.81
C ILE A 787 -23.18 -6.71 -6.97
N TYR A 788 -23.28 -5.40 -7.08
CA TYR A 788 -22.43 -4.43 -6.38
C TYR A 788 -23.05 -4.01 -5.04
N ILE A 789 -22.23 -4.00 -3.99
CA ILE A 789 -22.58 -3.41 -2.68
C ILE A 789 -21.89 -2.04 -2.57
N HIS A 790 -22.67 -0.97 -2.75
CA HIS A 790 -22.17 0.39 -2.91
C HIS A 790 -21.79 1.06 -1.56
N LYS A 791 -21.24 2.28 -1.64
CA LYS A 791 -20.73 3.04 -0.47
C LYS A 791 -21.86 3.64 0.39
N GLU A 792 -22.94 4.08 -0.25
CA GLU A 792 -24.12 4.70 0.38
C GLU A 792 -24.87 3.77 1.36
N ASP A 793 -24.68 2.46 1.25
CA ASP A 793 -25.34 1.47 2.09
C ASP A 793 -24.94 1.58 3.58
N VAL A 794 -23.77 2.14 3.90
CA VAL A 794 -23.23 2.17 5.28
C VAL A 794 -23.97 3.16 6.18
N LYS A 795 -24.26 4.39 5.70
CA LYS A 795 -25.05 5.39 6.45
C LYS A 795 -26.43 4.82 6.80
N ASN A 796 -27.07 4.17 5.83
CA ASN A 796 -28.36 3.52 6.00
C ASN A 796 -28.30 2.37 7.02
N ILE A 797 -27.24 1.55 7.02
CA ILE A 797 -27.06 0.50 8.02
C ILE A 797 -26.91 1.09 9.43
N ILE A 798 -26.14 2.17 9.62
CA ILE A 798 -26.00 2.82 10.93
C ILE A 798 -27.36 3.36 11.40
N ALA A 799 -28.04 4.13 10.56
CA ALA A 799 -29.32 4.75 10.88
C ALA A 799 -30.43 3.73 11.18
N GLN A 800 -30.51 2.64 10.43
CA GLN A 800 -31.62 1.67 10.54
C GLN A 800 -31.33 0.50 11.49
N ARG A 801 -30.05 0.20 11.77
CA ARG A 801 -29.65 -1.00 12.52
C ARG A 801 -28.96 -0.69 13.84
N ILE A 802 -28.10 0.32 13.91
CA ILE A 802 -27.32 0.64 15.12
C ILE A 802 -28.07 1.64 16.00
N VAL A 803 -28.56 2.71 15.38
CA VAL A 803 -29.30 3.79 16.06
C VAL A 803 -30.70 4.03 15.45
N PRO A 804 -31.54 2.99 15.28
CA PRO A 804 -32.90 3.16 14.78
C PRO A 804 -33.73 4.11 15.65
N LYS A 805 -34.52 4.95 14.99
CA LYS A 805 -35.34 6.00 15.61
C LYS A 805 -36.80 5.84 15.21
N ASN A 806 -37.69 5.97 16.17
CA ASN A 806 -39.12 6.14 15.89
C ASN A 806 -39.44 7.59 15.50
N SER A 807 -40.65 7.85 15.02
CA SER A 807 -41.06 9.18 14.55
C SER A 807 -40.95 10.26 15.63
N ASN A 808 -41.27 9.94 16.88
CA ASN A 808 -41.20 10.89 18.00
C ASN A 808 -39.74 11.27 18.31
N GLN A 809 -38.83 10.28 18.31
CA GLN A 809 -37.39 10.50 18.52
C GLN A 809 -36.80 11.38 17.41
N LYS A 810 -37.19 11.18 16.15
CA LYS A 810 -36.73 12.04 15.04
C LYS A 810 -37.15 13.49 15.23
N ILE A 811 -38.42 13.73 15.56
CA ILE A 811 -38.96 15.07 15.83
C ILE A 811 -38.24 15.71 17.02
N GLU A 812 -37.97 14.95 18.08
CA GLU A 812 -37.27 15.44 19.27
C GLU A 812 -35.83 15.87 18.94
N ILE A 813 -35.08 15.05 18.19
CA ILE A 813 -33.72 15.38 17.76
C ILE A 813 -33.71 16.60 16.85
N GLU A 814 -34.62 16.66 15.87
CA GLU A 814 -34.75 17.80 14.95
C GLU A 814 -35.03 19.11 15.71
N ALA A 815 -35.96 19.08 16.66
CA ALA A 815 -36.27 20.23 17.51
C ALA A 815 -35.05 20.68 18.35
N LYS A 816 -34.28 19.72 18.88
CA LYS A 816 -33.04 19.99 19.64
C LYS A 816 -31.91 20.50 18.75
N LEU A 817 -31.85 20.12 17.47
CA LEU A 817 -30.82 20.57 16.50
C LEU A 817 -31.13 21.92 15.86
N LYS A 818 -32.39 22.35 15.82
CA LYS A 818 -32.82 23.61 15.21
C LYS A 818 -32.02 24.87 15.65
N PRO A 819 -31.65 25.05 16.94
CA PRO A 819 -30.80 26.17 17.36
C PRO A 819 -29.37 26.12 16.80
N PHE A 820 -28.87 24.91 16.47
CA PHE A 820 -27.55 24.69 15.87
C PHE A 820 -27.60 24.91 14.36
N ALA A 821 -28.66 24.46 13.68
CA ALA A 821 -28.88 24.74 12.25
C ALA A 821 -28.92 26.25 11.94
N ALA A 822 -29.38 27.08 12.88
CA ALA A 822 -29.35 28.53 12.72
C ALA A 822 -27.91 29.13 12.71
N LYS A 823 -26.90 28.37 13.13
CA LYS A 823 -25.51 28.83 13.29
C LYS A 823 -24.49 28.02 12.47
N ILE A 824 -24.84 26.80 12.07
CA ILE A 824 -23.97 25.85 11.36
C ILE A 824 -24.68 25.48 10.06
N GLU A 825 -24.13 25.95 8.94
CA GLU A 825 -24.70 25.79 7.60
C GLU A 825 -24.86 24.32 7.21
N ASP A 826 -23.89 23.47 7.54
CA ASP A 826 -23.94 22.04 7.23
C ASP A 826 -25.12 21.33 7.93
N VAL A 827 -25.38 21.65 9.20
CA VAL A 827 -26.53 21.10 9.95
C VAL A 827 -27.85 21.57 9.35
N ALA A 828 -27.91 22.80 8.82
CA ALA A 828 -29.10 23.31 8.15
C ALA A 828 -29.35 22.59 6.82
N ASN A 829 -28.30 22.40 6.02
CA ASN A 829 -28.37 21.78 4.70
C ASN A 829 -28.63 20.27 4.77
N ASN A 830 -28.12 19.60 5.82
CA ASN A 830 -28.15 18.14 5.97
C ASN A 830 -28.96 17.67 7.19
N MET A 831 -29.98 18.42 7.62
CA MET A 831 -30.77 18.16 8.84
C MET A 831 -31.26 16.70 8.93
N GLU A 832 -31.78 16.15 7.82
CA GLU A 832 -32.29 14.79 7.79
C GLU A 832 -31.20 13.74 8.10
N ASP A 833 -29.99 13.92 7.56
CA ASP A 833 -28.87 13.03 7.81
C ASP A 833 -28.39 13.12 9.26
N PHE A 834 -28.31 14.32 9.84
CA PHE A 834 -27.96 14.51 11.25
C PHE A 834 -28.99 13.86 12.18
N VAL A 835 -30.29 14.00 11.89
CA VAL A 835 -31.36 13.36 12.66
C VAL A 835 -31.28 11.84 12.54
N ASN A 836 -31.08 11.32 11.33
CA ASN A 836 -31.03 9.87 11.09
C ASN A 836 -29.77 9.22 11.71
N LEU A 837 -28.62 9.88 11.64
CA LEU A 837 -27.33 9.35 12.09
C LEU A 837 -27.00 9.63 13.56
N TYR A 838 -27.72 10.52 14.26
CA TYR A 838 -27.42 10.87 15.66
C TYR A 838 -27.18 9.63 16.54
N PRO A 839 -26.09 9.55 17.34
CA PRO A 839 -25.12 10.62 17.67
C PRO A 839 -23.87 10.69 16.77
N PHE A 840 -23.90 10.13 15.55
CA PHE A 840 -22.82 10.24 14.58
C PHE A 840 -23.05 11.43 13.64
N THR A 841 -21.98 12.10 13.20
CA THR A 841 -22.06 13.14 12.16
C THR A 841 -21.93 12.53 10.76
N PRO A 842 -22.61 13.08 9.72
CA PRO A 842 -22.49 12.57 8.35
C PRO A 842 -21.03 12.55 7.87
N GLU A 843 -20.29 13.62 8.16
CA GLU A 843 -18.88 13.80 7.80
C GLU A 843 -17.96 12.76 8.43
N LEU A 844 -18.20 12.36 9.69
CA LEU A 844 -17.42 11.30 10.34
C LEU A 844 -17.59 9.99 9.58
N ILE A 845 -18.82 9.67 9.17
CA ILE A 845 -19.11 8.45 8.41
C ILE A 845 -18.47 8.51 7.02
N ASP A 846 -18.49 9.66 6.37
CA ASP A 846 -17.85 9.86 5.05
C ASP A 846 -16.33 9.77 5.15
N LEU A 847 -15.73 10.33 6.20
CA LEU A 847 -14.30 10.27 6.44
C LEU A 847 -13.84 8.82 6.65
N PHE A 848 -14.55 8.04 7.48
CA PHE A 848 -14.26 6.61 7.63
C PHE A 848 -14.23 5.88 6.28
N GLN A 849 -15.07 6.28 5.32
CA GLN A 849 -15.10 5.68 3.98
C GLN A 849 -13.96 6.14 3.06
N GLN A 850 -13.32 7.27 3.36
CA GLN A 850 -12.16 7.79 2.62
C GLN A 850 -10.83 7.22 3.15
N LEU A 851 -10.83 6.67 4.36
CA LEU A 851 -9.64 6.09 4.98
C LEU A 851 -9.31 4.72 4.36
N PRO A 852 -8.15 4.55 3.70
CA PRO A 852 -7.80 3.29 3.00
C PRO A 852 -7.60 2.07 3.92
N PHE A 853 -7.54 2.28 5.24
CA PHE A 853 -7.35 1.21 6.25
C PHE A 853 -8.61 0.95 7.10
N PHE A 854 -9.55 1.90 7.12
CA PHE A 854 -10.86 1.68 7.74
C PHE A 854 -11.81 1.26 6.64
N GLU A 855 -11.81 -0.03 6.35
CA GLU A 855 -12.85 -0.62 5.53
C GLU A 855 -14.23 -0.30 6.13
N LYS A 856 -15.29 -0.33 5.32
CA LYS A 856 -16.69 -0.02 5.73
C LYS A 856 -17.16 -0.74 7.02
N ARG A 857 -16.45 -1.80 7.46
CA ARG A 857 -16.62 -2.50 8.76
C ARG A 857 -16.17 -1.67 9.97
N GLY A 858 -15.09 -0.89 9.85
CA GLY A 858 -14.51 -0.13 10.95
C GLY A 858 -15.47 0.89 11.56
N VAL A 859 -16.32 1.53 10.75
CA VAL A 859 -17.30 2.50 11.25
C VAL A 859 -18.48 1.85 11.98
N ILE A 860 -18.96 0.69 11.52
CA ILE A 860 -20.02 -0.07 12.20
C ILE A 860 -19.48 -0.61 13.53
N GLN A 861 -18.26 -1.15 13.52
CA GLN A 861 -17.59 -1.66 14.73
C GLN A 861 -17.29 -0.54 15.72
N PHE A 862 -16.77 0.59 15.24
CA PHE A 862 -16.56 1.80 16.02
C PHE A 862 -17.87 2.25 16.67
N ALA A 863 -18.93 2.38 15.86
CA ALA A 863 -20.23 2.79 16.33
C ALA A 863 -20.76 1.86 17.42
N GLN A 864 -20.66 0.54 17.26
CA GLN A 864 -21.11 -0.40 18.28
C GLN A 864 -20.24 -0.40 19.54
N LYS A 865 -18.91 -0.30 19.38
CA LYS A 865 -17.94 -0.33 20.47
C LYS A 865 -18.03 0.91 21.34
N GLU A 866 -18.14 2.10 20.74
CA GLU A 866 -18.10 3.35 21.49
C GLU A 866 -19.46 3.72 22.08
N LEU A 867 -20.58 3.38 21.41
CA LEU A 867 -21.91 3.82 21.85
C LEU A 867 -22.26 3.34 23.26
N LYS A 868 -21.83 2.13 23.64
CA LYS A 868 -22.09 1.54 24.97
C LYS A 868 -21.44 2.30 26.14
N TYR A 869 -20.48 3.17 25.87
CA TYR A 869 -19.82 4.00 26.89
C TYR A 869 -20.47 5.36 27.07
N VAL A 870 -21.27 5.83 26.10
CA VAL A 870 -21.74 7.23 26.05
C VAL A 870 -23.27 7.37 26.19
N LEU A 871 -23.99 6.28 26.47
CA LEU A 871 -25.46 6.29 26.53
C LEU A 871 -26.05 7.31 27.54
N ASN A 872 -25.31 7.62 28.60
CA ASN A 872 -25.70 8.58 29.65
C ASN A 872 -25.15 9.99 29.44
N GLU A 873 -24.44 10.26 28.34
CA GLU A 873 -24.00 11.61 28.00
C GLU A 873 -25.19 12.53 27.72
N LYS A 874 -25.02 13.83 27.94
CA LYS A 874 -26.10 14.83 27.72
C LYS A 874 -26.07 15.37 26.30
N PHE A 875 -27.23 15.73 25.76
CA PHE A 875 -27.31 16.43 24.48
C PHE A 875 -26.73 17.86 24.58
N PRO A 876 -25.96 18.36 23.58
CA PRO A 876 -25.50 17.65 22.38
C PRO A 876 -24.24 16.83 22.67
N TYR A 877 -24.27 15.54 22.34
CA TYR A 877 -23.07 14.72 22.26
C TYR A 877 -23.00 14.12 20.86
N PHE A 878 -21.87 14.35 20.19
CA PHE A 878 -21.58 13.78 18.89
C PHE A 878 -20.23 13.08 18.94
N PHE A 879 -20.15 11.95 18.24
CA PHE A 879 -18.84 11.41 17.88
C PHE A 879 -18.21 12.34 16.85
N THR A 880 -17.04 12.88 17.17
CA THR A 880 -16.25 13.75 16.30
C THR A 880 -14.96 13.03 15.87
N PHE A 881 -14.18 13.69 15.01
CA PHE A 881 -12.90 13.16 14.52
C PHE A 881 -11.93 12.73 15.64
N ASP A 882 -11.92 13.43 16.77
CA ASP A 882 -11.00 13.13 17.88
C ASP A 882 -11.22 11.73 18.44
N CYS A 883 -12.45 11.20 18.40
CA CYS A 883 -12.77 9.86 18.88
C CYS A 883 -12.14 8.74 18.04
N ILE A 884 -11.69 9.06 16.83
CA ILE A 884 -11.08 8.09 15.91
C ILE A 884 -9.57 8.33 15.76
N TYR A 885 -9.01 9.36 16.40
CA TYR A 885 -7.59 9.69 16.34
C TYR A 885 -6.72 8.54 16.88
N ASP A 886 -7.00 8.03 18.08
CA ASP A 886 -6.27 6.90 18.67
C ASP A 886 -6.37 5.62 17.82
N LEU A 887 -7.51 5.44 17.13
CA LEU A 887 -7.75 4.32 16.21
C LEU A 887 -6.93 4.45 14.91
N ILE A 888 -6.76 5.69 14.42
CA ILE A 888 -5.91 6.04 13.28
C ILE A 888 -4.43 5.92 13.67
N GLU A 889 -4.03 6.41 14.84
CA GLU A 889 -2.66 6.34 15.36
C GLU A 889 -2.20 4.90 15.60
N ALA A 890 -3.09 4.04 16.12
CA ALA A 890 -2.83 2.62 16.30
C ALA A 890 -2.67 1.83 14.98
N ASN A 891 -3.06 2.42 13.83
CA ASN A 891 -2.87 1.85 12.49
C ASN A 891 -2.06 2.81 11.60
N PRO A 892 -0.76 3.04 11.90
CA PRO A 892 0.05 4.04 11.23
C PRO A 892 0.53 3.52 9.88
N LYS A 893 -0.37 3.54 8.89
CA LYS A 893 0.03 3.58 7.48
C LYS A 893 -0.32 4.96 6.92
N PRO A 894 0.46 5.47 5.96
CA PRO A 894 0.34 6.85 5.52
C PRO A 894 -1.05 7.11 4.94
N LEU A 895 -1.79 7.97 5.63
CA LEU A 895 -3.03 8.59 5.18
C LEU A 895 -2.78 9.28 3.82
N LYS A 896 -3.11 8.60 2.73
CA LYS A 896 -3.40 9.23 1.45
C LYS A 896 -4.76 9.92 1.58
N ILE A 897 -4.79 11.12 2.16
CA ILE A 897 -5.95 12.00 1.98
C ILE A 897 -5.64 12.84 0.74
N HIS A 898 -6.28 12.45 -0.38
CA HIS A 898 -6.42 13.30 -1.54
C HIS A 898 -7.52 14.30 -1.22
N TYR A 899 -7.16 15.56 -0.92
CA TYR A 899 -8.10 16.66 -1.11
C TYR A 899 -7.96 17.12 -2.56
N ILE A 900 -9.11 17.09 -3.25
CA ILE A 900 -9.34 17.66 -4.57
C ILE A 900 -9.24 19.18 -4.48
#